data_AF-A0AAN9H9T6-F1
#
_entry.id   AF-A0AAN9H9T6-F1
#
_cell.length_a   1.000
_cell.length_b   1.000
_cell.length_c   1.000
_cell.angle_alpha   90.00
_cell.angle_beta   90.00
_cell.angle_gamma   90.00
#
_symmetry.space_group_name_H-M   'P 1'
#
loop_
_entity.id
_entity.type
_entity.pdbx_description
1 polymer ?
#
loop_
_entity_poly.entity_id
_entity_poly.type
_entity_poly.pdbx_seq_one_letter_code
_entity_poly.pdbx_strand_id
1 'polypeptide(L)'
;MSKVILKPDEKIASILIKLGFMKLDFGFFIDLKLEFRLKYMNPELLQTGDSSAVLEEVYHVPHSQFEELSTDECVDLQRFLQNGIRDSKKKSQHVGMLKSLPLFESITGKRERIDLHRMIFILNSKHQNYFPNLYHVDGCDSIFLKNTLVNLVLAECLNIQILDDLEFCVQFILPSVLMLKEAKLLELMRFLVELGPVDPRIATALRDVRFIRDIHGSLQVASYFYDDSVSLYSAMLPKERFVPEKFWDNFQGKRTEAHRLLKGLGLKHEVSDEEIIQFAKKIEAETRGNTPLDVLKKRSKLLLRCVLSKSNDKNSNLLNRVANIKFIFPMQIKQKLCDYHKAFAQEREVVAISGSLIDRDTDHHYLIWTSMPILPSELCSPHHIKKMKDVGALETPPLGQIAANLKNIFMSQCHTDTLLETRNTVFRKSYAYLQSIIFDPSLFSDLSIILVENGTKLVKAKQTAFVLHDDLEFRPYLYRIPSNYTKFEDFFKKIGVKERPTVNQYITVLQEIYSDSSDKDSLQANQQIAVKRVVQQLFCLLKEDQNKTYFQNNLLYLPSTDGRLCESNTLFFNDTVFQPARLEGPLEVKLTLLEKLNCCHLGNDHYEHQTLLQFLPLQVRPKFLSDVVSENLEGASVQYCDEGECEFRGWFYKHLSSAAFLHGLVCLIREDSKGGISQSEAAGKCEEIFSKIQIICCKTLQTELLLNHEPLEGSKAETDVYVKKQQDGCSFYLKHNDDMVPKVVNEVNMCLTKEINALLKNCLTTSSFLVLGHLLLCDNMEDVEKTLAKHGIHNSGLEEGHDALPKPGCLIPEEWHDCLDMNFLNNFESGEFVGFSKDESGEYLYAIVINRLDDPLGQMRQFLARYKIQVGSDDFIEVSSLDLYQFKREKKATVSTGSTCTDIERLLTSRPPPKRVFPETFEEIKREIDESLNEIWNMSGEDKQKAIKRLYLRWHPDKNPGNEELANEAFKYLQNRIEELQQGKTAHSTSSTCRDFQHFYDTWNTEARSHRRGRERFYQNYSRRHYNFWSYHRETPRPNRGEAKRWHEQAQCDIRAAHNDTGGDCSEWCLFKVHQAVEKALIAAMYRRSGDHPKNCSITSLAQQVSHYSAQFTSLPNTVRQLTELGVDGQKTQYPNYHPFPHIPNKQFSVDNARSALDIATKLLEKIEEYIS
;
A
#
# COMPACT_ATOMS: atom_id res chain seq x y z
N MET A 1 -66.37 -40.92 128.68
CA MET A 1 -66.20 -41.33 130.10
C MET A 1 -64.93 -40.66 130.56
N SER A 2 -64.93 -40.12 131.77
CA SER A 2 -63.82 -39.38 132.40
C SER A 2 -63.02 -38.45 131.47
N LYS A 3 -63.49 -37.19 131.34
CA LYS A 3 -62.61 -36.04 131.03
C LYS A 3 -61.64 -35.76 132.20
N VAL A 4 -61.20 -36.77 132.93
CA VAL A 4 -60.45 -36.63 134.18
C VAL A 4 -59.10 -37.31 134.01
N ILE A 5 -58.02 -36.55 134.22
CA ILE A 5 -56.62 -37.00 134.03
C ILE A 5 -55.83 -36.96 135.35
N LEU A 6 -54.79 -37.79 135.46
CA LEU A 6 -54.04 -38.00 136.70
C LEU A 6 -52.82 -37.10 136.90
N LYS A 7 -51.99 -36.90 135.86
CA LYS A 7 -50.64 -36.30 135.99
C LYS A 7 -50.47 -35.07 135.11
N PRO A 8 -50.37 -33.85 135.66
CA PRO A 8 -50.17 -32.63 134.86
C PRO A 8 -48.75 -32.48 134.31
N ASP A 9 -47.76 -33.22 134.84
CA ASP A 9 -46.35 -33.08 134.47
C ASP A 9 -46.01 -33.73 133.12
N GLU A 10 -46.95 -34.49 132.53
CA GLU A 10 -46.83 -35.04 131.19
C GLU A 10 -47.33 -34.03 130.16
N LYS A 11 -46.55 -33.83 129.10
CA LYS A 11 -46.80 -32.81 128.06
C LYS A 11 -48.20 -32.88 127.43
N ILE A 12 -48.79 -34.07 127.29
CA ILE A 12 -50.15 -34.24 126.74
C ILE A 12 -51.23 -33.91 127.78
N ALA A 13 -50.99 -34.20 129.04
CA ALA A 13 -51.94 -33.91 130.10
C ALA A 13 -52.15 -32.40 130.29
N SER A 14 -51.09 -31.59 130.20
CA SER A 14 -51.21 -30.13 130.24
C SER A 14 -52.04 -29.57 129.07
N ILE A 15 -51.88 -30.15 127.87
CA ILE A 15 -52.67 -29.81 126.67
C ILE A 15 -54.14 -30.18 126.86
N LEU A 16 -54.42 -31.38 127.39
CA LEU A 16 -55.79 -31.82 127.65
C LEU A 16 -56.51 -30.94 128.67
N ILE A 17 -55.81 -30.45 129.70
CA ILE A 17 -56.40 -29.49 130.67
C ILE A 17 -56.86 -28.22 129.97
N LYS A 18 -56.05 -27.68 129.05
CA LYS A 18 -56.44 -26.52 128.23
C LYS A 18 -57.64 -26.82 127.33
N LEU A 19 -57.77 -28.05 126.83
CA LEU A 19 -58.95 -28.52 126.10
C LEU A 19 -60.17 -28.83 127.01
N GLY A 20 -60.18 -28.37 128.26
CA GLY A 20 -61.30 -28.50 129.19
C GLY A 20 -61.38 -29.85 129.92
N PHE A 21 -60.31 -30.64 129.93
CA PHE A 21 -60.23 -31.84 130.76
C PHE A 21 -59.90 -31.46 132.20
N MET A 22 -60.58 -32.11 133.15
CA MET A 22 -60.42 -31.90 134.58
C MET A 22 -59.18 -32.67 135.07
N LYS A 23 -58.36 -32.01 135.89
CA LYS A 23 -57.29 -32.69 136.63
C LYS A 23 -57.89 -33.30 137.89
N LEU A 24 -57.61 -34.57 138.15
CA LEU A 24 -57.85 -35.14 139.47
C LEU A 24 -56.79 -34.58 140.43
N ASP A 25 -57.21 -33.87 141.47
CA ASP A 25 -56.31 -33.47 142.53
C ASP A 25 -55.94 -34.69 143.38
N PHE A 26 -54.77 -35.27 143.07
CA PHE A 26 -54.26 -36.46 143.73
C PHE A 26 -54.05 -36.26 145.24
N GLY A 27 -53.92 -35.01 145.72
CA GLY A 27 -53.80 -34.70 147.15
C GLY A 27 -54.95 -35.24 147.99
N PHE A 28 -56.17 -35.27 147.44
CA PHE A 28 -57.36 -35.81 148.12
C PHE A 28 -57.38 -37.34 148.20
N PHE A 29 -56.51 -38.04 147.48
CA PHE A 29 -56.51 -39.50 147.36
C PHE A 29 -55.20 -40.16 147.81
N ILE A 30 -54.30 -39.40 148.48
CA ILE A 30 -53.02 -39.92 149.00
C ILE A 30 -53.22 -41.05 150.02
N ASP A 31 -54.26 -40.94 150.86
CA ASP A 31 -54.56 -41.91 151.94
C ASP A 31 -55.19 -43.22 151.44
N LEU A 32 -55.58 -43.29 150.15
CA LEU A 32 -56.10 -44.53 149.57
C LEU A 32 -54.98 -45.53 149.27
N LYS A 33 -55.19 -46.81 149.62
CA LYS A 33 -54.24 -47.88 149.30
C LYS A 33 -53.89 -47.89 147.82
N LEU A 34 -52.60 -48.09 147.50
CA LEU A 34 -52.10 -48.11 146.12
C LEU A 34 -52.87 -49.11 145.23
N GLU A 35 -53.23 -50.27 145.77
CA GLU A 35 -54.05 -51.28 145.09
C GLU A 35 -55.45 -50.78 144.73
N PHE A 36 -56.10 -50.02 145.62
CA PHE A 36 -57.41 -49.45 145.37
C PHE A 36 -57.36 -48.41 144.24
N ARG A 37 -56.32 -47.55 144.27
CA ARG A 37 -56.08 -46.55 143.23
C ARG A 37 -55.81 -47.20 141.88
N LEU A 38 -54.94 -48.22 141.80
CA LEU A 38 -54.63 -48.93 140.55
C LEU A 38 -55.81 -49.73 139.98
N LYS A 39 -56.67 -50.29 140.83
CA LYS A 39 -57.75 -51.21 140.41
C LYS A 39 -59.10 -50.54 140.12
N TYR A 40 -59.44 -49.48 140.84
CA TYR A 40 -60.78 -48.86 140.73
C TYR A 40 -60.74 -47.40 140.29
N MET A 41 -59.62 -46.70 140.50
CA MET A 41 -59.52 -45.28 140.19
C MET A 41 -58.81 -45.06 138.85
N ASN A 42 -57.61 -45.62 138.65
CA ASN A 42 -56.83 -45.47 137.42
C ASN A 42 -57.52 -45.98 136.15
N PRO A 43 -58.30 -47.09 136.15
CA PRO A 43 -59.02 -47.53 134.95
C PRO A 43 -60.14 -46.57 134.53
N GLU A 44 -60.67 -45.79 135.46
CA GLU A 44 -61.72 -44.77 135.25
C GLU A 44 -61.13 -43.38 134.95
N LEU A 45 -59.81 -43.28 134.76
CA LEU A 45 -59.13 -42.05 134.35
C LEU A 45 -58.63 -42.21 132.92
N LEU A 46 -58.63 -41.10 132.19
CA LEU A 46 -58.10 -41.09 130.84
C LEU A 46 -56.59 -41.39 130.87
N GLN A 47 -56.19 -42.47 130.19
CA GLN A 47 -54.80 -42.88 130.06
C GLN A 47 -54.08 -41.94 129.08
N THR A 48 -53.39 -40.93 129.63
CA THR A 48 -52.69 -39.90 128.84
C THR A 48 -51.54 -40.42 127.98
N GLY A 49 -51.09 -41.66 128.21
CA GLY A 49 -50.13 -42.39 127.37
C GLY A 49 -50.75 -43.19 126.21
N ASP A 50 -52.06 -43.42 126.21
CA ASP A 50 -52.76 -44.13 125.14
C ASP A 50 -53.40 -43.13 124.16
N SER A 51 -52.77 -43.01 122.99
CA SER A 51 -53.22 -42.10 121.93
C SER A 51 -54.62 -42.41 121.38
N SER A 52 -55.09 -43.66 121.41
CA SER A 52 -56.43 -44.03 120.94
C SER A 52 -57.49 -43.60 121.96
N ALA A 53 -57.25 -43.87 123.24
CA ALA A 53 -58.13 -43.43 124.32
C ALA A 53 -58.22 -41.90 124.40
N VAL A 54 -57.09 -41.20 124.24
CA VAL A 54 -57.06 -39.73 124.19
C VAL A 54 -57.80 -39.21 122.96
N LEU A 55 -57.64 -39.82 121.78
CA LEU A 55 -58.36 -39.40 120.57
C LEU A 55 -59.87 -39.52 120.73
N GLU A 56 -60.37 -40.60 121.33
CA GLU A 56 -61.81 -40.84 121.53
C GLU A 56 -62.48 -39.73 122.35
N GLU A 57 -61.82 -39.25 123.41
CA GLU A 57 -62.36 -38.17 124.23
C GLU A 57 -62.08 -36.79 123.63
N VAL A 58 -60.91 -36.56 123.00
CA VAL A 58 -60.56 -35.29 122.33
C VAL A 58 -61.46 -35.02 121.13
N TYR A 59 -61.94 -36.05 120.43
CA TYR A 59 -62.89 -35.94 119.33
C TYR A 59 -64.20 -35.23 119.70
N HIS A 60 -64.61 -35.30 120.97
CA HIS A 60 -65.82 -34.65 121.48
C HIS A 60 -65.59 -33.21 121.99
N VAL A 61 -64.37 -32.70 121.89
CA VAL A 61 -64.02 -31.33 122.30
C VAL A 61 -64.52 -30.33 121.25
N PRO A 62 -65.26 -29.27 121.64
CA PRO A 62 -65.66 -28.22 120.72
C PRO A 62 -64.44 -27.60 120.01
N HIS A 63 -64.52 -27.43 118.70
CA HIS A 63 -63.38 -26.94 117.91
C HIS A 63 -62.84 -25.59 118.37
N SER A 64 -63.69 -24.71 118.94
CA SER A 64 -63.28 -23.41 119.50
C SER A 64 -62.28 -23.53 120.66
N GLN A 65 -62.28 -24.64 121.41
CA GLN A 65 -61.33 -24.85 122.51
C GLN A 65 -59.92 -25.15 122.02
N PHE A 66 -59.76 -25.62 120.77
CA PHE A 66 -58.44 -25.83 120.19
C PHE A 66 -57.74 -24.50 119.86
N GLU A 67 -58.46 -23.37 119.78
CA GLU A 67 -57.87 -22.03 119.63
C GLU A 67 -57.10 -21.58 120.88
N GLU A 68 -57.35 -22.19 122.05
CA GLU A 68 -56.62 -21.93 123.28
C GLU A 68 -55.24 -22.61 123.32
N LEU A 69 -54.96 -23.53 122.38
CA LEU A 69 -53.68 -24.21 122.28
C LEU A 69 -52.65 -23.35 121.53
N SER A 70 -51.44 -23.30 122.06
CA SER A 70 -50.30 -22.75 121.32
C SER A 70 -49.94 -23.64 120.11
N THR A 71 -49.18 -23.11 119.16
CA THR A 71 -48.73 -23.85 117.97
C THR A 71 -47.95 -25.11 118.36
N ASP A 72 -47.06 -25.01 119.35
CA ASP A 72 -46.26 -26.16 119.81
C ASP A 72 -47.15 -27.23 120.45
N GLU A 73 -48.15 -26.82 121.24
CA GLU A 73 -49.11 -27.74 121.86
C GLU A 73 -49.99 -28.45 120.83
N CYS A 74 -50.44 -27.74 119.79
CA CYS A 74 -51.13 -28.35 118.66
C CYS A 74 -50.23 -29.39 117.95
N VAL A 75 -48.95 -29.07 117.73
CA VAL A 75 -47.98 -29.98 117.10
C VAL A 75 -47.72 -31.20 117.97
N ASP A 76 -47.59 -31.03 119.29
CA ASP A 76 -47.36 -32.12 120.22
C ASP A 76 -48.57 -33.06 120.31
N LEU A 77 -49.77 -32.50 120.40
CA LEU A 77 -51.02 -33.26 120.39
C LEU A 77 -51.19 -34.00 119.05
N GLN A 78 -50.99 -33.30 117.93
CA GLN A 78 -51.04 -33.91 116.60
C GLN A 78 -50.02 -35.06 116.49
N ARG A 79 -48.76 -34.88 116.91
CA ARG A 79 -47.73 -35.91 116.88
C ARG A 79 -48.10 -37.12 117.72
N PHE A 80 -48.61 -36.89 118.94
CA PHE A 80 -49.03 -37.95 119.85
C PHE A 80 -50.19 -38.78 119.28
N LEU A 81 -51.23 -38.12 118.77
CA LEU A 81 -52.39 -38.80 118.18
C LEU A 81 -52.03 -39.51 116.86
N GLN A 82 -51.09 -38.96 116.09
CA GLN A 82 -50.57 -39.58 114.87
C GLN A 82 -49.79 -40.87 115.13
N ASN A 83 -49.01 -40.95 116.20
CA ASN A 83 -48.32 -42.20 116.56
C ASN A 83 -49.32 -43.35 116.77
N GLY A 84 -50.51 -43.03 117.31
CA GLY A 84 -51.63 -43.97 117.44
C GLY A 84 -52.12 -44.59 116.13
N ILE A 85 -51.85 -43.98 114.97
CA ILE A 85 -52.20 -44.58 113.67
C ILE A 85 -51.45 -45.90 113.45
N ARG A 86 -50.23 -46.03 114.00
CA ARG A 86 -49.41 -47.26 113.89
C ARG A 86 -49.85 -48.32 114.90
N ASP A 87 -50.26 -47.89 116.08
CA ASP A 87 -50.52 -48.78 117.23
C ASP A 87 -51.99 -49.21 117.35
N SER A 88 -52.92 -48.52 116.67
CA SER A 88 -54.37 -48.78 116.77
C SER A 88 -54.84 -50.01 115.98
N LYS A 89 -55.60 -50.89 116.64
CA LYS A 89 -56.27 -52.05 116.03
C LYS A 89 -57.38 -51.67 115.03
N LYS A 90 -57.93 -50.45 115.11
CA LYS A 90 -59.01 -49.92 114.25
C LYS A 90 -58.53 -48.70 113.48
N LYS A 91 -57.49 -48.90 112.67
CA LYS A 91 -56.78 -47.83 111.95
C LYS A 91 -57.68 -46.88 111.16
N SER A 92 -58.73 -47.37 110.47
CA SER A 92 -59.63 -46.52 109.68
C SER A 92 -60.46 -45.55 110.53
N GLN A 93 -60.99 -46.03 111.67
CA GLN A 93 -61.76 -45.22 112.60
C GLN A 93 -60.88 -44.17 113.28
N HIS A 94 -59.68 -44.58 113.74
CA HIS A 94 -58.68 -43.67 114.32
C HIS A 94 -58.31 -42.54 113.36
N VAL A 95 -58.03 -42.88 112.11
CA VAL A 95 -57.72 -41.89 111.07
C VAL A 95 -58.90 -40.96 110.81
N GLY A 96 -60.13 -41.48 110.75
CA GLY A 96 -61.33 -40.66 110.54
C GLY A 96 -61.53 -39.62 111.65
N MET A 97 -61.43 -40.04 112.91
CA MET A 97 -61.54 -39.15 114.07
C MET A 97 -60.42 -38.12 114.09
N LEU A 98 -59.17 -38.56 113.89
CA LEU A 98 -58.00 -37.68 113.86
C LEU A 98 -58.11 -36.61 112.76
N LYS A 99 -58.55 -36.98 111.54
CA LYS A 99 -58.73 -36.03 110.43
C LYS A 99 -59.78 -34.94 110.71
N SER A 100 -60.78 -35.24 111.55
CA SER A 100 -61.85 -34.29 111.89
C SER A 100 -61.46 -33.22 112.90
N LEU A 101 -60.30 -33.37 113.57
CA LEU A 101 -59.79 -32.41 114.54
C LEU A 101 -59.13 -31.22 113.84
N PRO A 102 -59.28 -29.99 114.37
CA PRO A 102 -58.65 -28.78 113.84
C PRO A 102 -57.16 -28.69 114.26
N LEU A 103 -56.38 -29.72 113.95
CA LEU A 103 -54.97 -29.83 114.37
C LEU A 103 -53.98 -29.59 113.23
N PHE A 104 -54.40 -29.68 111.97
CA PHE A 104 -53.47 -29.69 110.84
C PHE A 104 -53.23 -28.27 110.33
N GLU A 105 -51.98 -27.82 110.35
CA GLU A 105 -51.63 -26.49 109.83
C GLU A 105 -51.70 -26.50 108.30
N SER A 106 -52.60 -25.69 107.74
CA SER A 106 -52.64 -25.42 106.30
C SER A 106 -51.57 -24.40 105.91
N ILE A 107 -51.29 -24.29 104.62
CA ILE A 107 -50.33 -23.31 104.08
C ILE A 107 -50.72 -21.86 104.42
N THR A 108 -52.00 -21.59 104.74
CA THR A 108 -52.48 -20.26 105.17
C THR A 108 -52.15 -19.93 106.64
N GLY A 109 -51.56 -20.88 107.38
CA GLY A 109 -51.24 -20.76 108.80
C GLY A 109 -52.42 -21.08 109.73
N LYS A 110 -53.61 -21.35 109.18
CA LYS A 110 -54.77 -21.79 109.96
C LYS A 110 -54.66 -23.27 110.29
N ARG A 111 -55.17 -23.65 111.47
CA ARG A 111 -55.31 -25.04 111.88
C ARG A 111 -56.71 -25.51 111.50
N GLU A 112 -56.79 -26.54 110.67
CA GLU A 112 -58.03 -26.97 110.04
C GLU A 112 -58.20 -28.48 110.16
N ARG A 113 -59.46 -28.93 110.06
CA ARG A 113 -59.79 -30.34 109.86
C ARG A 113 -59.58 -30.71 108.40
N ILE A 114 -59.11 -31.93 108.14
CA ILE A 114 -58.74 -32.38 106.79
C ILE A 114 -59.68 -33.42 106.20
N ASP A 115 -60.70 -33.86 106.96
CA ASP A 115 -61.69 -34.84 106.50
C ASP A 115 -62.75 -34.28 105.53
N LEU A 116 -62.93 -32.96 105.50
CA LEU A 116 -63.89 -32.29 104.61
C LEU A 116 -63.38 -32.09 103.17
N HIS A 117 -62.10 -32.38 102.91
CA HIS A 117 -61.44 -32.14 101.63
C HIS A 117 -61.29 -33.42 100.82
N ARG A 118 -61.55 -33.35 99.51
CA ARG A 118 -61.49 -34.52 98.62
C ARG A 118 -60.07 -35.06 98.45
N MET A 119 -59.12 -34.14 98.31
CA MET A 119 -57.69 -34.44 98.20
C MET A 119 -56.92 -33.61 99.23
N ILE A 120 -55.91 -34.24 99.81
CA ILE A 120 -55.04 -33.63 100.80
C ILE A 120 -53.64 -33.70 100.23
N PHE A 121 -52.92 -32.58 100.27
CA PHE A 121 -51.54 -32.48 99.82
C PHE A 121 -50.67 -31.82 100.88
N ILE A 122 -49.38 -32.10 100.88
CA ILE A 122 -48.40 -31.27 101.59
C ILE A 122 -47.68 -30.43 100.55
N LEU A 123 -47.67 -29.11 100.74
CA LEU A 123 -46.98 -28.22 99.83
C LEU A 123 -45.58 -27.90 100.37
N ASN A 124 -44.56 -28.43 99.70
CA ASN A 124 -43.17 -28.06 99.91
C ASN A 124 -42.80 -26.88 99.01
N SER A 125 -43.25 -25.69 99.42
CA SER A 125 -43.03 -24.47 98.66
C SER A 125 -41.85 -23.66 99.17
N LYS A 126 -41.01 -23.18 98.24
CA LYS A 126 -40.02 -22.13 98.48
C LYS A 126 -40.55 -20.75 98.07
N HIS A 127 -41.62 -20.69 97.29
CA HIS A 127 -42.11 -19.48 96.63
C HIS A 127 -43.44 -18.94 97.16
N GLN A 128 -44.14 -19.68 98.03
CA GLN A 128 -45.45 -19.31 98.58
C GLN A 128 -45.45 -17.93 99.26
N ASN A 129 -44.42 -17.64 100.06
CA ASN A 129 -44.33 -16.35 100.75
C ASN A 129 -44.13 -15.16 99.80
N TYR A 130 -43.56 -15.41 98.61
CA TYR A 130 -43.30 -14.39 97.60
C TYR A 130 -44.50 -14.20 96.65
N PHE A 131 -45.30 -15.24 96.42
CA PHE A 131 -46.48 -15.20 95.54
C PHE A 131 -47.76 -15.74 96.21
N PRO A 132 -48.18 -15.23 97.39
CA PRO A 132 -49.25 -15.84 98.18
C PRO A 132 -50.59 -15.95 97.44
N ASN A 133 -50.88 -15.00 96.55
CA ASN A 133 -52.10 -14.94 95.74
C ASN A 133 -52.21 -16.08 94.70
N LEU A 134 -51.08 -16.65 94.25
CA LEU A 134 -51.08 -17.79 93.31
C LEU A 134 -51.45 -19.10 93.99
N TYR A 135 -51.12 -19.24 95.26
CA TYR A 135 -51.42 -20.45 96.05
C TYR A 135 -52.85 -20.45 96.61
N HIS A 136 -53.60 -19.37 96.39
CA HIS A 136 -55.05 -19.34 96.58
C HIS A 136 -55.76 -19.74 95.29
N VAL A 137 -56.20 -20.99 95.23
CA VAL A 137 -56.91 -21.56 94.07
C VAL A 137 -58.41 -21.52 94.37
N ASP A 138 -59.11 -20.57 93.75
CA ASP A 138 -60.55 -20.37 93.94
C ASP A 138 -61.32 -21.62 93.47
N GLY A 139 -62.25 -22.11 94.30
CA GLY A 139 -63.07 -23.28 93.97
C GLY A 139 -62.35 -24.64 94.03
N CYS A 140 -61.19 -24.71 94.70
CA CYS A 140 -60.47 -25.96 94.91
C CYS A 140 -60.98 -26.73 96.15
N ASP A 141 -61.50 -27.94 95.96
CA ASP A 141 -61.93 -28.83 97.06
C ASP A 141 -60.75 -29.56 97.76
N SER A 142 -59.51 -29.15 97.48
CA SER A 142 -58.28 -29.73 98.04
C SER A 142 -57.68 -28.84 99.12
N ILE A 143 -57.12 -29.45 100.16
CA ILE A 143 -56.37 -28.73 101.20
C ILE A 143 -54.86 -28.94 101.03
N PHE A 144 -54.11 -27.86 101.18
CA PHE A 144 -52.66 -27.86 101.16
C PHE A 144 -52.14 -27.64 102.58
N LEU A 145 -51.53 -28.68 103.15
CA LEU A 145 -50.91 -28.65 104.46
C LEU A 145 -49.49 -28.08 104.38
N LYS A 146 -49.10 -27.34 105.41
CA LYS A 146 -47.77 -26.74 105.52
C LYS A 146 -46.70 -27.83 105.66
N ASN A 147 -45.57 -27.67 104.99
CA ASN A 147 -44.44 -28.59 105.09
C ASN A 147 -43.72 -28.48 106.45
N THR A 148 -44.29 -29.12 107.48
CA THR A 148 -43.72 -29.24 108.82
C THR A 148 -43.36 -30.70 109.11
N LEU A 149 -42.42 -30.95 110.02
CA LEU A 149 -42.02 -32.31 110.39
C LEU A 149 -43.21 -33.17 110.81
N VAL A 150 -44.18 -32.60 111.55
CA VAL A 150 -45.36 -33.34 112.01
C VAL A 150 -46.32 -33.70 110.86
N ASN A 151 -46.46 -32.83 109.86
CA ASN A 151 -47.25 -33.11 108.67
C ASN A 151 -46.53 -34.10 107.73
N LEU A 152 -45.19 -34.05 107.60
CA LEU A 152 -44.44 -35.05 106.83
C LEU A 152 -44.62 -36.46 107.40
N VAL A 153 -44.57 -36.61 108.73
CA VAL A 153 -44.87 -37.88 109.39
C VAL A 153 -46.32 -38.32 109.15
N LEU A 154 -47.27 -37.37 109.11
CA LEU A 154 -48.66 -37.65 108.72
C LEU A 154 -48.75 -38.17 107.28
N ALA A 155 -47.99 -37.57 106.36
CA ALA A 155 -47.94 -38.00 104.96
C ALA A 155 -47.48 -39.45 104.81
N GLU A 156 -46.44 -39.87 105.55
CA GLU A 156 -46.03 -41.27 105.59
C GLU A 156 -47.13 -42.19 106.13
N CYS A 157 -47.85 -41.74 107.17
CA CYS A 157 -48.90 -42.55 107.79
C CYS A 157 -50.16 -42.71 106.92
N LEU A 158 -50.47 -41.69 106.10
CA LEU A 158 -51.71 -41.59 105.33
C LEU A 158 -51.53 -41.62 103.81
N ASN A 159 -50.28 -41.79 103.32
CA ASN A 159 -49.91 -41.71 101.91
C ASN A 159 -50.35 -40.39 101.23
N ILE A 160 -50.14 -39.26 101.92
CA ILE A 160 -50.45 -37.92 101.38
C ILE A 160 -49.32 -37.51 100.44
N GLN A 161 -49.69 -37.07 99.23
CA GLN A 161 -48.73 -36.62 98.23
C GLN A 161 -48.09 -35.29 98.64
N ILE A 162 -46.77 -35.20 98.48
CA ILE A 162 -46.01 -33.96 98.64
C ILE A 162 -45.86 -33.31 97.26
N LEU A 163 -46.31 -32.08 97.12
CA LEU A 163 -46.18 -31.27 95.92
C LEU A 163 -45.06 -30.26 96.13
N ASP A 164 -44.20 -30.11 95.13
CA ASP A 164 -43.34 -28.94 95.02
C ASP A 164 -44.06 -27.80 94.26
N ASP A 165 -43.38 -26.67 94.12
CA ASP A 165 -43.92 -25.50 93.45
C ASP A 165 -44.27 -25.73 91.97
N LEU A 166 -43.51 -26.59 91.27
CA LEU A 166 -43.74 -26.93 89.87
C LEU A 166 -44.99 -27.80 89.71
N GLU A 167 -45.08 -28.88 90.48
CA GLU A 167 -46.22 -29.79 90.45
C GLU A 167 -47.51 -29.12 90.92
N PHE A 168 -47.44 -28.23 91.91
CA PHE A 168 -48.57 -27.39 92.29
C PHE A 168 -49.04 -26.51 91.12
N CYS A 169 -48.10 -25.83 90.45
CA CYS A 169 -48.42 -24.98 89.30
C CYS A 169 -49.09 -25.77 88.18
N VAL A 170 -48.52 -26.92 87.81
CA VAL A 170 -49.01 -27.74 86.70
C VAL A 170 -50.39 -28.34 86.99
N GLN A 171 -50.62 -28.81 88.22
CA GLN A 171 -51.87 -29.49 88.57
C GLN A 171 -53.02 -28.54 88.89
N PHE A 172 -52.75 -27.36 89.49
CA PHE A 172 -53.81 -26.50 90.03
C PHE A 172 -53.89 -25.12 89.38
N ILE A 173 -52.77 -24.54 88.94
CA ILE A 173 -52.79 -23.20 88.33
C ILE A 173 -53.02 -23.29 86.82
N LEU A 174 -52.24 -24.11 86.10
CA LEU A 174 -52.29 -24.19 84.64
C LEU A 174 -53.67 -24.55 84.06
N PRO A 175 -54.47 -25.48 84.64
CA PRO A 175 -55.77 -25.85 84.06
C PRO A 175 -56.77 -24.68 83.98
N SER A 176 -56.61 -23.67 84.85
CA SER A 176 -57.48 -22.49 84.90
C SER A 176 -56.85 -21.25 84.26
N VAL A 177 -55.71 -21.38 83.59
CA VAL A 177 -54.87 -20.24 83.17
C VAL A 177 -55.57 -19.26 82.23
N LEU A 178 -56.46 -19.75 81.35
CA LEU A 178 -57.24 -18.92 80.44
C LEU A 178 -58.30 -18.06 81.15
N MET A 179 -58.69 -18.44 82.37
CA MET A 179 -59.66 -17.72 83.20
C MET A 179 -59.01 -16.74 84.18
N LEU A 180 -57.67 -16.74 84.28
CA LEU A 180 -56.95 -15.85 85.19
C LEU A 180 -57.00 -14.40 84.69
N LYS A 181 -57.23 -13.48 85.64
CA LYS A 181 -57.14 -12.03 85.37
C LYS A 181 -55.68 -11.63 85.13
N GLU A 182 -55.49 -10.53 84.39
CA GLU A 182 -54.17 -10.02 83.99
C GLU A 182 -53.17 -9.88 85.15
N ALA A 183 -53.60 -9.37 86.32
CA ALA A 183 -52.72 -9.22 87.49
C ALA A 183 -52.20 -10.58 88.01
N LYS A 184 -53.07 -11.61 88.05
CA LYS A 184 -52.73 -12.97 88.48
C LYS A 184 -51.89 -13.71 87.43
N LEU A 185 -52.13 -13.44 86.14
CA LEU A 185 -51.26 -13.90 85.05
C LEU A 185 -49.85 -13.31 85.15
N LEU A 186 -49.71 -12.02 85.48
CA LEU A 186 -48.41 -11.39 85.65
C LEU A 186 -47.66 -11.93 86.87
N GLU A 187 -48.35 -12.20 87.98
CA GLU A 187 -47.78 -12.93 89.11
C GLU A 187 -47.33 -14.34 88.70
N LEU A 188 -48.14 -15.07 87.93
CA LEU A 188 -47.77 -16.38 87.40
C LEU A 188 -46.50 -16.29 86.55
N MET A 189 -46.38 -15.33 85.64
CA MET A 189 -45.15 -15.16 84.84
C MET A 189 -43.92 -14.89 85.70
N ARG A 190 -44.05 -14.05 86.74
CA ARG A 190 -42.95 -13.80 87.70
C ARG A 190 -42.58 -15.05 88.47
N PHE A 191 -43.56 -15.81 88.92
CA PHE A 191 -43.35 -17.08 89.60
C PHE A 191 -42.67 -18.12 88.70
N LEU A 192 -43.08 -18.24 87.43
CA LEU A 192 -42.45 -19.16 86.47
C LEU A 192 -40.97 -18.80 86.19
N VAL A 193 -40.63 -17.52 86.24
CA VAL A 193 -39.25 -17.05 86.17
C VAL A 193 -38.42 -17.52 87.38
N GLU A 194 -39.03 -17.59 88.56
CA GLU A 194 -38.39 -18.11 89.78
C GLU A 194 -38.19 -19.63 89.77
N LEU A 195 -39.10 -20.38 89.15
CA LEU A 195 -39.01 -21.85 89.03
C LEU A 195 -37.83 -22.33 88.18
N GLY A 196 -37.28 -21.46 87.31
CA GLY A 196 -36.11 -21.77 86.50
C GLY A 196 -36.45 -22.27 85.08
N PRO A 197 -35.89 -23.38 84.59
CA PRO A 197 -36.12 -23.86 83.22
C PRO A 197 -37.60 -24.09 82.93
N VAL A 198 -38.04 -23.69 81.74
CA VAL A 198 -39.45 -23.81 81.34
C VAL A 198 -39.80 -25.28 81.15
N ASP A 199 -40.70 -25.81 81.98
CA ASP A 199 -41.26 -27.15 81.80
C ASP A 199 -42.10 -27.20 80.50
N PRO A 200 -41.95 -28.23 79.65
CA PRO A 200 -42.72 -28.36 78.40
C PRO A 200 -44.25 -28.33 78.60
N ARG A 201 -44.75 -28.80 79.75
CA ARG A 201 -46.18 -28.75 80.12
C ARG A 201 -46.63 -27.30 80.29
N ILE A 202 -45.84 -26.49 81.00
CA ILE A 202 -46.05 -25.05 81.16
C ILE A 202 -45.98 -24.35 79.79
N ALA A 203 -44.95 -24.64 79.00
CA ALA A 203 -44.76 -24.03 77.69
C ALA A 203 -45.93 -24.27 76.73
N THR A 204 -46.50 -25.48 76.78
CA THR A 204 -47.64 -25.86 75.93
C THR A 204 -48.93 -25.18 76.39
N ALA A 205 -49.20 -25.17 77.70
CA ALA A 205 -50.40 -24.55 78.26
C ALA A 205 -50.44 -23.03 78.06
N LEU A 206 -49.28 -22.37 78.10
CA LEU A 206 -49.16 -20.91 78.02
C LEU A 206 -48.92 -20.36 76.61
N ARG A 207 -48.70 -21.23 75.62
CA ARG A 207 -48.31 -20.83 74.26
C ARG A 207 -49.26 -19.83 73.61
N ASP A 208 -50.57 -20.07 73.78
CA ASP A 208 -51.63 -19.28 73.15
C ASP A 208 -52.26 -18.27 74.12
N VAL A 209 -51.67 -18.11 75.32
CA VAL A 209 -52.16 -17.18 76.34
C VAL A 209 -51.71 -15.76 76.01
N ARG A 210 -52.65 -14.81 76.10
CA ARG A 210 -52.40 -13.38 75.84
C ARG A 210 -52.14 -12.66 77.15
N PHE A 211 -50.90 -12.26 77.39
CA PHE A 211 -50.49 -11.64 78.67
C PHE A 211 -49.50 -10.48 78.51
N ILE A 212 -49.07 -10.17 77.28
CA ILE A 212 -48.16 -9.06 77.00
C ILE A 212 -48.97 -7.98 76.28
N ARG A 213 -49.01 -6.77 76.83
CA ARG A 213 -49.62 -5.62 76.13
C ARG A 213 -48.69 -5.14 75.03
N ASP A 214 -49.20 -5.01 73.82
CA ASP A 214 -48.51 -4.30 72.75
C ASP A 214 -48.50 -2.78 72.99
N ILE A 215 -47.87 -2.03 72.10
CA ILE A 215 -47.74 -0.57 72.25
C ILE A 215 -49.08 0.18 72.16
N HIS A 216 -50.13 -0.48 71.64
CA HIS A 216 -51.49 0.04 71.55
C HIS A 216 -52.34 -0.39 72.75
N GLY A 217 -51.75 -1.13 73.70
CA GLY A 217 -52.40 -1.59 74.93
C GLY A 217 -53.18 -2.90 74.79
N SER A 218 -53.14 -3.57 73.63
CA SER A 218 -53.86 -4.84 73.39
C SER A 218 -53.04 -6.04 73.86
N LEU A 219 -53.69 -7.01 74.51
CA LEU A 219 -53.02 -8.24 74.97
C LEU A 219 -52.75 -9.18 73.80
N GLN A 220 -51.49 -9.58 73.64
CA GLN A 220 -50.99 -10.46 72.61
C GLN A 220 -50.32 -11.69 73.20
N VAL A 221 -50.25 -12.76 72.40
CA VAL A 221 -49.49 -13.98 72.68
C VAL A 221 -47.99 -13.73 72.50
N ALA A 222 -47.14 -14.53 73.15
CA ALA A 222 -45.68 -14.38 73.03
C ALA A 222 -45.17 -14.49 71.57
N SER A 223 -45.80 -15.36 70.76
CA SER A 223 -45.46 -15.59 69.34
C SER A 223 -45.81 -14.46 68.38
N TYR A 224 -46.56 -13.46 68.84
CA TYR A 224 -46.79 -12.23 68.09
C TYR A 224 -45.51 -11.38 67.99
N PHE A 225 -44.67 -11.44 69.03
CA PHE A 225 -43.48 -10.62 69.18
C PHE A 225 -42.22 -11.29 68.65
N TYR A 226 -41.24 -10.45 68.34
CA TYR A 226 -39.90 -10.83 67.94
C TYR A 226 -38.91 -10.46 69.04
N ASP A 227 -37.83 -11.23 69.10
CA ASP A 227 -36.69 -10.99 69.98
C ASP A 227 -35.88 -9.79 69.47
N ASP A 228 -35.83 -8.72 70.26
CA ASP A 228 -35.10 -7.49 69.96
C ASP A 228 -33.57 -7.65 70.12
N SER A 229 -33.11 -8.70 70.81
CA SER A 229 -31.69 -9.06 70.87
C SER A 229 -31.16 -9.61 69.54
N VAL A 230 -32.05 -10.09 68.65
CA VAL A 230 -31.70 -10.52 67.30
C VAL A 230 -31.55 -9.29 66.40
N SER A 231 -30.30 -8.92 66.14
CA SER A 231 -29.95 -7.72 65.35
C SER A 231 -30.70 -7.58 64.01
N LEU A 232 -30.97 -8.69 63.31
CA LEU A 232 -31.71 -8.66 62.04
C LEU A 232 -33.18 -8.29 62.23
N TYR A 233 -33.87 -8.84 63.24
CA TYR A 233 -35.25 -8.47 63.53
C TYR A 233 -35.32 -7.00 63.93
N SER A 234 -34.50 -6.58 64.89
CA SER A 234 -34.41 -5.19 65.35
C SER A 234 -34.21 -4.19 64.20
N ALA A 235 -33.49 -4.57 63.14
CA ALA A 235 -33.30 -3.74 61.96
C ALA A 235 -34.48 -3.78 60.97
N MET A 236 -35.11 -4.94 60.74
CA MET A 236 -36.08 -5.15 59.65
C MET A 236 -37.53 -4.89 60.03
N LEU A 237 -37.87 -5.01 61.31
CA LEU A 237 -39.23 -4.93 61.83
C LEU A 237 -39.46 -3.61 62.56
N PRO A 238 -40.69 -3.10 62.57
CA PRO A 238 -41.00 -1.85 63.24
C PRO A 238 -41.16 -2.11 64.76
N LYS A 239 -41.03 -1.05 65.59
CA LYS A 239 -40.90 -1.18 67.06
C LYS A 239 -42.10 -1.87 67.73
N GLU A 240 -43.26 -1.81 67.10
CA GLU A 240 -44.54 -2.41 67.51
C GLU A 240 -44.50 -3.93 67.62
N ARG A 241 -43.53 -4.57 66.92
CA ARG A 241 -43.38 -6.03 66.87
C ARG A 241 -42.48 -6.59 67.96
N PHE A 242 -41.94 -5.75 68.84
CA PHE A 242 -41.10 -6.17 69.97
C PHE A 242 -41.84 -6.02 71.29
N VAL A 243 -41.41 -6.79 72.28
CA VAL A 243 -41.96 -6.72 73.64
C VAL A 243 -41.67 -5.34 74.23
N PRO A 244 -42.67 -4.56 74.66
CA PRO A 244 -42.43 -3.21 75.18
C PRO A 244 -41.58 -3.19 76.45
N GLU A 245 -40.72 -2.18 76.62
CA GLU A 245 -39.85 -2.04 77.81
C GLU A 245 -40.61 -2.10 79.14
N LYS A 246 -41.81 -1.50 79.19
CA LYS A 246 -42.70 -1.55 80.37
C LYS A 246 -43.05 -2.97 80.80
N PHE A 247 -43.07 -3.94 79.88
CA PHE A 247 -43.29 -5.33 80.25
C PHE A 247 -42.09 -5.91 81.01
N TRP A 248 -40.88 -5.56 80.60
CA TRP A 248 -39.64 -6.02 81.22
C TRP A 248 -39.44 -5.47 82.64
N ASP A 249 -39.93 -4.25 82.91
CA ASP A 249 -39.90 -3.63 84.24
C ASP A 249 -40.58 -4.49 85.32
N ASN A 250 -41.54 -5.34 84.93
CA ASN A 250 -42.23 -6.22 85.86
C ASN A 250 -41.33 -7.31 86.49
N PHE A 251 -40.14 -7.56 85.94
CA PHE A 251 -39.28 -8.68 86.36
C PHE A 251 -38.03 -8.25 87.17
N GLN A 252 -37.95 -7.00 87.63
CA GLN A 252 -37.04 -6.51 88.69
C GLN A 252 -35.60 -7.09 88.69
N GLY A 253 -34.94 -7.16 87.53
CA GLY A 253 -33.57 -7.67 87.38
C GLY A 253 -33.43 -9.10 86.84
N LYS A 254 -34.53 -9.85 86.71
CA LYS A 254 -34.58 -11.20 86.11
C LYS A 254 -35.00 -11.20 84.64
N ARG A 255 -34.54 -10.20 83.90
CA ARG A 255 -34.89 -10.01 82.48
C ARG A 255 -34.42 -11.19 81.62
N THR A 256 -33.26 -11.77 81.93
CA THR A 256 -32.69 -12.91 81.19
C THR A 256 -33.56 -14.16 81.31
N GLU A 257 -34.03 -14.46 82.52
CA GLU A 257 -34.90 -15.59 82.82
C GLU A 257 -36.29 -15.39 82.21
N ALA A 258 -36.85 -14.18 82.34
CA ALA A 258 -38.10 -13.80 81.68
C ALA A 258 -38.00 -13.94 80.15
N HIS A 259 -36.86 -13.55 79.58
CA HIS A 259 -36.61 -13.71 78.15
C HIS A 259 -36.54 -15.19 77.74
N ARG A 260 -35.90 -16.05 78.53
CA ARG A 260 -35.87 -17.50 78.31
C ARG A 260 -37.27 -18.11 78.39
N LEU A 261 -38.10 -17.66 79.34
CA LEU A 261 -39.51 -18.03 79.45
C LEU A 261 -40.25 -17.70 78.16
N LEU A 262 -40.19 -16.44 77.70
CA LEU A 262 -40.87 -16.01 76.48
C LEU A 262 -40.40 -16.80 75.24
N LYS A 263 -39.12 -17.15 75.14
CA LYS A 263 -38.61 -18.04 74.06
C LYS A 263 -39.30 -19.39 74.09
N GLY A 264 -39.44 -20.00 75.27
CA GLY A 264 -40.19 -21.25 75.46
C GLY A 264 -41.68 -21.13 75.13
N LEU A 265 -42.27 -19.94 75.30
CA LEU A 265 -43.68 -19.64 74.96
C LEU A 265 -43.91 -19.27 73.48
N GLY A 266 -42.85 -19.20 72.67
CA GLY A 266 -42.97 -18.98 71.23
C GLY A 266 -42.53 -17.59 70.74
N LEU A 267 -41.89 -16.76 71.58
CA LEU A 267 -41.22 -15.53 71.14
C LEU A 267 -40.26 -15.84 69.99
N LYS A 268 -40.40 -15.15 68.86
CA LYS A 268 -39.60 -15.43 67.67
C LYS A 268 -38.15 -14.95 67.85
N HIS A 269 -37.23 -15.88 68.06
CA HIS A 269 -35.83 -15.61 68.40
C HIS A 269 -34.82 -16.23 67.42
N GLU A 270 -35.26 -17.08 66.52
CA GLU A 270 -34.46 -17.58 65.40
C GLU A 270 -35.07 -17.07 64.10
N VAL A 271 -34.23 -16.61 63.17
CA VAL A 271 -34.67 -16.13 61.85
C VAL A 271 -34.80 -17.32 60.93
N SER A 272 -35.98 -17.59 60.37
CA SER A 272 -36.19 -18.67 59.41
C SER A 272 -35.68 -18.32 58.00
N ASP A 273 -35.47 -19.32 57.15
CA ASP A 273 -35.03 -19.11 55.77
C ASP A 273 -36.07 -18.36 54.93
N GLU A 274 -37.37 -18.57 55.18
CA GLU A 274 -38.44 -17.82 54.50
C GLU A 274 -38.48 -16.36 54.94
N GLU A 275 -38.25 -16.07 56.22
CA GLU A 275 -38.15 -14.69 56.71
C GLU A 275 -36.95 -13.97 56.08
N ILE A 276 -35.82 -14.64 55.90
CA ILE A 276 -34.66 -14.09 55.19
C ILE A 276 -35.02 -13.72 53.76
N ILE A 277 -35.71 -14.60 53.03
CA ILE A 277 -36.15 -14.34 51.64
C ILE A 277 -37.15 -13.19 51.60
N GLN A 278 -38.11 -13.13 52.54
CA GLN A 278 -39.04 -12.02 52.65
C GLN A 278 -38.34 -10.69 52.95
N PHE A 279 -37.35 -10.69 53.85
CA PHE A 279 -36.55 -9.51 54.14
C PHE A 279 -35.70 -9.07 52.93
N ALA A 280 -35.15 -10.01 52.15
CA ALA A 280 -34.43 -9.69 50.92
C ALA A 280 -35.34 -8.98 49.90
N LYS A 281 -36.53 -9.53 49.65
CA LYS A 281 -37.54 -8.92 48.76
C LYS A 281 -38.06 -7.59 49.29
N LYS A 282 -38.17 -7.45 50.62
CA LYS A 282 -38.56 -6.19 51.27
C LYS A 282 -37.52 -5.10 51.02
N ILE A 283 -36.23 -5.39 51.19
CA ILE A 283 -35.16 -4.42 50.87
C ILE A 283 -35.21 -4.03 49.40
N GLU A 284 -35.35 -5.00 48.49
CA GLU A 284 -35.48 -4.76 47.05
C GLU A 284 -36.62 -3.77 46.75
N ALA A 285 -37.80 -3.99 47.34
CA ALA A 285 -38.97 -3.11 47.17
C ALA A 285 -38.78 -1.73 47.82
N GLU A 286 -38.19 -1.66 49.02
CA GLU A 286 -37.99 -0.41 49.76
C GLU A 286 -36.97 0.54 49.12
N THR A 287 -36.12 0.05 48.20
CA THR A 287 -35.18 0.93 47.46
C THR A 287 -35.89 2.00 46.63
N ARG A 288 -37.14 1.76 46.21
CA ARG A 288 -37.99 2.71 45.49
C ARG A 288 -38.80 3.64 46.41
N GLY A 289 -38.78 3.40 47.73
CA GLY A 289 -39.59 4.10 48.71
C GLY A 289 -38.88 5.31 49.34
N ASN A 290 -39.33 5.70 50.54
CA ASN A 290 -38.77 6.84 51.30
C ASN A 290 -37.86 6.42 52.47
N THR A 291 -37.52 5.13 52.59
CA THR A 291 -36.65 4.64 53.67
C THR A 291 -35.26 5.30 53.59
N PRO A 292 -34.74 5.91 54.68
CA PRO A 292 -33.40 6.48 54.71
C PRO A 292 -32.32 5.50 54.24
N LEU A 293 -31.35 5.99 53.45
CA LEU A 293 -30.35 5.15 52.79
C LEU A 293 -29.42 4.44 53.77
N ASP A 294 -29.04 5.10 54.87
CA ASP A 294 -28.25 4.55 55.96
C ASP A 294 -28.95 3.35 56.62
N VAL A 295 -30.27 3.45 56.82
CA VAL A 295 -31.11 2.37 57.33
C VAL A 295 -31.12 1.19 56.36
N LEU A 296 -31.30 1.44 55.06
CA LEU A 296 -31.28 0.38 54.03
C LEU A 296 -29.91 -0.31 53.93
N LYS A 297 -28.81 0.46 53.92
CA LYS A 297 -27.44 -0.07 53.91
C LYS A 297 -27.19 -0.95 55.16
N LYS A 298 -27.62 -0.50 56.34
CA LYS A 298 -27.54 -1.29 57.59
C LYS A 298 -28.36 -2.58 57.52
N ARG A 299 -29.61 -2.51 57.06
CA ARG A 299 -30.50 -3.67 56.86
C ARG A 299 -29.88 -4.69 55.91
N SER A 300 -29.43 -4.25 54.74
CA SER A 300 -28.79 -5.08 53.72
C SER A 300 -27.54 -5.79 54.27
N LYS A 301 -26.66 -5.05 54.96
CA LYS A 301 -25.44 -5.60 55.57
C LYS A 301 -25.74 -6.67 56.61
N LEU A 302 -26.73 -6.44 57.49
CA LEU A 302 -27.15 -7.42 58.50
C LEU A 302 -27.77 -8.65 57.87
N LEU A 303 -28.60 -8.48 56.83
CA LEU A 303 -29.21 -9.58 56.10
C LEU A 303 -28.15 -10.44 55.39
N LEU A 304 -27.20 -9.81 54.69
CA LEU A 304 -26.10 -10.52 54.05
C LEU A 304 -25.27 -11.32 55.08
N ARG A 305 -24.95 -10.71 56.23
CA ARG A 305 -24.26 -11.42 57.32
C ARG A 305 -25.05 -12.64 57.80
N CYS A 306 -26.37 -12.53 57.94
CA CYS A 306 -27.23 -13.63 58.35
C CYS A 306 -27.29 -14.75 57.30
N VAL A 307 -27.45 -14.40 56.02
CA VAL A 307 -27.39 -15.33 54.87
C VAL A 307 -26.08 -16.08 54.88
N LEU A 308 -24.95 -15.38 54.98
CA LEU A 308 -23.61 -15.98 55.02
C LEU A 308 -23.43 -16.89 56.23
N SER A 309 -23.83 -16.45 57.44
CA SER A 309 -23.71 -17.29 58.65
C SER A 309 -24.52 -18.58 58.56
N LYS A 310 -25.75 -18.52 58.04
CA LYS A 310 -26.61 -19.70 57.86
C LYS A 310 -26.11 -20.62 56.75
N SER A 311 -25.56 -20.04 55.70
CA SER A 311 -24.98 -20.80 54.60
C SER A 311 -23.79 -21.66 55.04
N ASN A 312 -23.21 -21.50 56.23
CA ASN A 312 -22.15 -22.39 56.73
C ASN A 312 -22.66 -23.79 57.04
N ASP A 313 -23.97 -23.96 57.25
CA ASP A 313 -24.57 -25.28 57.34
C ASP A 313 -24.42 -26.01 55.99
N LYS A 314 -23.95 -27.26 56.04
CA LYS A 314 -23.71 -28.09 54.85
C LYS A 314 -24.99 -28.40 54.08
N ASN A 315 -26.15 -28.39 54.75
CA ASN A 315 -27.45 -28.73 54.16
C ASN A 315 -28.26 -27.49 53.72
N SER A 316 -27.74 -26.27 53.92
CA SER A 316 -28.50 -25.05 53.59
C SER A 316 -28.52 -24.77 52.09
N ASN A 317 -29.73 -24.69 51.51
CA ASN A 317 -29.95 -24.21 50.14
C ASN A 317 -30.30 -22.71 50.08
N LEU A 318 -30.18 -21.99 51.21
CA LEU A 318 -30.62 -20.60 51.33
C LEU A 318 -29.92 -19.68 50.32
N LEU A 319 -28.62 -19.83 50.12
CA LEU A 319 -27.82 -18.97 49.26
C LEU A 319 -28.31 -19.02 47.79
N ASN A 320 -28.63 -20.20 47.27
CA ASN A 320 -29.22 -20.37 45.93
C ASN A 320 -30.57 -19.64 45.81
N ARG A 321 -31.41 -19.74 46.85
CA ARG A 321 -32.76 -19.16 46.86
C ARG A 321 -32.75 -17.63 46.88
N VAL A 322 -31.73 -17.02 47.46
CA VAL A 322 -31.57 -15.55 47.51
C VAL A 322 -30.65 -15.00 46.43
N ALA A 323 -29.91 -15.86 45.71
CA ALA A 323 -28.84 -15.44 44.79
C ALA A 323 -29.28 -14.43 43.73
N ASN A 324 -30.52 -14.53 43.25
CA ASN A 324 -31.08 -13.67 42.20
C ASN A 324 -31.92 -12.49 42.74
N ILE A 325 -32.09 -12.36 44.06
CA ILE A 325 -32.85 -11.25 44.67
C ILE A 325 -31.90 -10.06 44.83
N LYS A 326 -32.31 -8.85 44.41
CA LYS A 326 -31.45 -7.67 44.56
C LYS A 326 -31.65 -7.06 45.94
N PHE A 327 -30.77 -7.38 46.88
CA PHE A 327 -30.84 -6.85 48.25
C PHE A 327 -29.50 -6.35 48.80
N ILE A 328 -28.41 -6.48 48.03
CA ILE A 328 -27.06 -6.13 48.47
C ILE A 328 -26.70 -4.75 47.93
N PHE A 329 -26.24 -3.85 48.80
CA PHE A 329 -25.58 -2.64 48.31
C PHE A 329 -24.17 -2.99 47.82
N PRO A 330 -23.82 -2.65 46.56
CA PRO A 330 -22.49 -2.92 46.05
C PRO A 330 -21.43 -2.08 46.78
N MET A 331 -20.18 -2.49 46.64
CA MET A 331 -19.02 -1.75 47.12
C MET A 331 -19.06 -0.31 46.59
N GLN A 332 -18.75 0.65 47.46
CA GLN A 332 -18.69 2.06 47.06
C GLN A 332 -17.48 2.29 46.15
N ILE A 333 -17.76 2.67 44.90
CA ILE A 333 -16.73 3.04 43.93
C ILE A 333 -16.09 4.38 44.31
N LYS A 334 -14.78 4.49 44.14
CA LYS A 334 -14.01 5.71 44.45
C LYS A 334 -14.60 6.92 43.70
N GLN A 335 -14.75 8.05 44.39
CA GLN A 335 -15.37 9.26 43.84
C GLN A 335 -14.75 9.69 42.50
N LYS A 336 -13.41 9.69 42.40
CA LYS A 336 -12.70 10.02 41.14
C LYS A 336 -13.14 9.20 39.92
N LEU A 337 -13.53 7.93 40.10
CA LEU A 337 -14.03 7.08 39.01
C LEU A 337 -15.48 7.43 38.67
N CYS A 338 -16.30 7.73 39.68
CA CYS A 338 -17.67 8.20 39.49
C CYS A 338 -17.72 9.57 38.80
N ASP A 339 -16.77 10.45 39.10
CA ASP A 339 -16.61 11.76 38.44
C ASP A 339 -16.21 11.58 36.96
N TYR A 340 -15.47 10.52 36.63
CA TYR A 340 -15.09 10.20 35.24
C TYR A 340 -16.23 9.51 34.46
N HIS A 341 -16.93 8.57 35.07
CA HIS A 341 -18.15 7.98 34.54
C HIS A 341 -18.99 7.37 35.67
N LYS A 342 -20.31 7.51 35.58
CA LYS A 342 -21.26 6.93 36.54
C LYS A 342 -21.02 5.43 36.71
N ALA A 343 -21.02 4.97 37.96
CA ALA A 343 -20.92 3.54 38.27
C ALA A 343 -22.17 2.77 37.80
N PHE A 344 -22.04 1.46 37.63
CA PHE A 344 -23.09 0.56 37.18
C PHE A 344 -24.36 0.66 38.04
N ALA A 345 -24.16 0.70 39.37
CA ALA A 345 -25.23 0.84 40.35
C ALA A 345 -25.08 2.19 41.07
N GLN A 346 -26.16 2.96 41.10
CA GLN A 346 -26.22 4.23 41.81
C GLN A 346 -26.36 4.02 43.33
N GLU A 347 -26.23 5.10 44.11
CA GLU A 347 -26.05 5.01 45.57
C GLU A 347 -27.20 4.30 46.32
N ARG A 348 -28.41 4.31 45.75
CA ARG A 348 -29.60 3.68 46.33
C ARG A 348 -29.95 2.33 45.71
N GLU A 349 -29.25 1.91 44.66
CA GLU A 349 -29.53 0.67 43.96
C GLU A 349 -28.90 -0.54 44.65
N VAL A 350 -29.66 -1.62 44.69
CA VAL A 350 -29.24 -2.92 45.22
C VAL A 350 -29.03 -3.91 44.09
N VAL A 351 -28.13 -4.86 44.31
CA VAL A 351 -27.70 -5.86 43.35
C VAL A 351 -27.88 -7.26 43.92
N ALA A 352 -27.93 -8.24 43.02
CA ALA A 352 -28.02 -9.65 43.34
C ALA A 352 -26.63 -10.24 43.55
N ILE A 353 -26.54 -11.42 44.15
CA ILE A 353 -25.26 -12.15 44.27
C ILE A 353 -24.85 -12.68 42.89
N SER A 354 -25.81 -13.30 42.20
CA SER A 354 -25.63 -13.83 40.85
C SER A 354 -25.35 -12.70 39.87
N GLY A 355 -24.31 -12.86 39.05
CA GLY A 355 -23.89 -11.87 38.06
C GLY A 355 -23.10 -10.68 38.61
N SER A 356 -22.69 -10.70 39.89
CA SER A 356 -21.87 -9.66 40.52
C SER A 356 -20.44 -10.14 40.79
N LEU A 357 -19.46 -9.23 40.76
CA LEU A 357 -18.05 -9.57 41.02
C LEU A 357 -17.76 -9.50 42.52
N ILE A 358 -17.03 -10.47 43.07
CA ILE A 358 -16.58 -10.45 44.45
C ILE A 358 -15.32 -9.57 44.57
N ASP A 359 -15.33 -8.60 45.48
CA ASP A 359 -14.17 -7.72 45.71
C ASP A 359 -12.96 -8.49 46.26
N ARG A 360 -11.98 -8.78 45.40
CA ARG A 360 -10.73 -9.48 45.73
C ARG A 360 -9.47 -8.69 45.43
N ASP A 361 -9.51 -7.91 44.37
CA ASP A 361 -8.42 -7.06 43.94
C ASP A 361 -8.96 -5.64 43.82
N THR A 362 -8.31 -4.73 44.53
CA THR A 362 -8.62 -3.31 44.47
C THR A 362 -8.55 -2.77 43.05
N ASP A 363 -7.77 -3.34 42.14
CA ASP A 363 -7.69 -2.87 40.76
C ASP A 363 -8.90 -3.27 39.91
N HIS A 364 -9.71 -4.25 40.32
CA HIS A 364 -10.89 -4.69 39.55
C HIS A 364 -11.92 -3.57 39.36
N HIS A 365 -11.98 -2.60 40.27
CA HIS A 365 -12.85 -1.44 40.05
C HIS A 365 -12.47 -0.62 38.81
N TYR A 366 -11.20 -0.59 38.40
CA TYR A 366 -10.80 0.11 37.17
C TYR A 366 -11.25 -0.64 35.91
N LEU A 367 -11.58 -1.92 36.03
CA LEU A 367 -11.86 -2.79 34.88
C LEU A 367 -13.35 -2.85 34.54
N ILE A 368 -14.25 -2.68 35.53
CA ILE A 368 -15.68 -2.98 35.34
C ILE A 368 -16.67 -2.05 36.07
N TRP A 369 -16.24 -0.97 36.73
CA TRP A 369 -17.16 -0.19 37.59
C TRP A 369 -18.39 0.37 36.88
N THR A 370 -18.35 0.56 35.56
CA THR A 370 -19.49 1.04 34.78
C THR A 370 -20.35 -0.08 34.20
N SER A 371 -19.86 -1.32 34.16
CA SER A 371 -20.50 -2.43 33.44
C SER A 371 -21.02 -3.54 34.34
N MET A 372 -20.47 -3.68 35.56
CA MET A 372 -20.82 -4.76 36.46
C MET A 372 -20.63 -4.33 37.93
N PRO A 373 -21.53 -4.72 38.85
CA PRO A 373 -21.41 -4.36 40.26
C PRO A 373 -20.39 -5.24 40.99
N ILE A 374 -19.77 -4.66 42.01
CA ILE A 374 -18.80 -5.33 42.88
C ILE A 374 -19.43 -5.53 44.25
N LEU A 375 -19.39 -6.75 44.77
CA LEU A 375 -19.92 -7.13 46.07
C LEU A 375 -18.93 -6.82 47.19
N PRO A 376 -19.40 -6.33 48.35
CA PRO A 376 -18.56 -6.10 49.53
C PRO A 376 -17.98 -7.42 50.06
N SER A 377 -16.66 -7.49 50.20
CA SER A 377 -15.95 -8.70 50.66
C SER A 377 -15.64 -8.70 52.16
N GLU A 378 -15.86 -7.60 52.88
CA GLU A 378 -15.48 -7.45 54.29
C GLU A 378 -16.18 -8.45 55.23
N LEU A 379 -17.28 -9.05 54.76
CA LEU A 379 -18.09 -10.04 55.50
C LEU A 379 -17.85 -11.48 55.03
N CYS A 380 -17.00 -11.68 54.02
CA CYS A 380 -16.84 -12.96 53.34
C CYS A 380 -15.57 -13.69 53.81
N SER A 381 -15.72 -14.94 54.29
CA SER A 381 -14.60 -15.86 54.47
C SER A 381 -14.26 -16.53 53.14
N PRO A 382 -13.07 -17.16 52.98
CA PRO A 382 -12.76 -17.94 51.77
C PRO A 382 -13.81 -19.02 51.45
N HIS A 383 -14.42 -19.60 52.49
CA HIS A 383 -15.52 -20.56 52.33
C HIS A 383 -16.79 -19.91 51.78
N HIS A 384 -17.16 -18.72 52.28
CA HIS A 384 -18.30 -17.95 51.76
C HIS A 384 -18.11 -17.60 50.29
N ILE A 385 -16.89 -17.19 49.89
CA ILE A 385 -16.60 -16.84 48.50
C ILE A 385 -16.82 -18.02 47.57
N LYS A 386 -16.36 -19.22 47.95
CA LYS A 386 -16.59 -20.45 47.18
C LYS A 386 -18.10 -20.70 46.98
N LYS A 387 -18.89 -20.62 48.05
CA LYS A 387 -20.35 -20.79 47.96
C LYS A 387 -21.03 -19.72 47.11
N MET A 388 -20.59 -18.46 47.21
CA MET A 388 -21.12 -17.39 46.36
C MET A 388 -20.83 -17.62 44.88
N LYS A 389 -19.67 -18.19 44.56
CA LYS A 389 -19.30 -18.59 43.19
C LYS A 389 -20.20 -19.71 42.67
N ASP A 390 -20.49 -20.71 43.51
CA ASP A 390 -21.38 -21.83 43.16
C ASP A 390 -22.81 -21.36 42.81
N VAL A 391 -23.23 -20.18 43.29
CA VAL A 391 -24.55 -19.58 43.01
C VAL A 391 -24.54 -18.45 41.97
N GLY A 392 -23.42 -18.27 41.24
CA GLY A 392 -23.34 -17.36 40.10
C GLY A 392 -22.61 -16.04 40.33
N ALA A 393 -21.97 -15.81 41.48
CA ALA A 393 -21.05 -14.68 41.64
C ALA A 393 -19.71 -14.97 40.94
N LEU A 394 -19.02 -13.92 40.50
CA LEU A 394 -17.78 -14.04 39.73
C LEU A 394 -16.58 -13.60 40.56
N GLU A 395 -15.46 -14.30 40.40
CA GLU A 395 -14.21 -14.02 41.12
C GLU A 395 -13.25 -13.13 40.31
N THR A 396 -13.34 -13.23 38.98
CA THR A 396 -12.54 -12.47 38.03
C THR A 396 -13.45 -11.70 37.07
N PRO A 397 -13.11 -10.46 36.70
CA PRO A 397 -13.88 -9.67 35.75
C PRO A 397 -14.03 -10.38 34.39
N PRO A 398 -15.27 -10.61 33.89
CA PRO A 398 -15.47 -11.21 32.58
C PRO A 398 -15.00 -10.28 31.46
N LEU A 399 -14.35 -10.84 30.43
CA LEU A 399 -13.85 -10.09 29.26
C LEU A 399 -14.91 -9.18 28.62
N GLY A 400 -16.13 -9.69 28.43
CA GLY A 400 -17.23 -8.90 27.86
C GLY A 400 -17.61 -7.68 28.71
N GLN A 401 -17.49 -7.79 30.04
CA GLN A 401 -17.76 -6.67 30.94
C GLN A 401 -16.61 -5.65 30.95
N ILE A 402 -15.36 -6.09 30.77
CA ILE A 402 -14.21 -5.17 30.59
C ILE A 402 -14.37 -4.39 29.28
N ALA A 403 -14.70 -5.08 28.18
CA ALA A 403 -14.97 -4.44 26.90
C ALA A 403 -16.13 -3.43 26.99
N ALA A 404 -17.23 -3.80 27.67
CA ALA A 404 -18.34 -2.90 27.93
C ALA A 404 -17.90 -1.69 28.78
N ASN A 405 -17.06 -1.89 29.79
CA ASN A 405 -16.54 -0.80 30.61
C ASN A 405 -15.71 0.19 29.80
N LEU A 406 -14.75 -0.31 29.01
CA LEU A 406 -13.93 0.52 28.12
C LEU A 406 -14.78 1.26 27.09
N LYS A 407 -15.83 0.61 26.57
CA LYS A 407 -16.79 1.23 25.64
C LYS A 407 -17.62 2.34 26.31
N ASN A 408 -18.07 2.16 27.54
CA ASN A 408 -18.84 3.18 28.26
C ASN A 408 -18.01 4.45 28.50
N ILE A 409 -16.74 4.28 28.89
CA ILE A 409 -15.87 5.41 29.27
C ILE A 409 -15.15 6.07 28.09
N PHE A 410 -15.19 5.46 26.91
CA PHE A 410 -14.55 6.01 25.71
C PHE A 410 -15.17 7.36 25.32
N MET A 411 -16.49 7.52 25.48
CA MET A 411 -17.22 8.75 25.18
C MET A 411 -17.15 9.80 26.30
N SER A 412 -16.64 9.44 27.48
CA SER A 412 -16.50 10.40 28.59
C SER A 412 -15.48 11.48 28.25
N GLN A 413 -15.92 12.74 28.20
CA GLN A 413 -15.03 13.88 28.00
C GLN A 413 -14.21 14.16 29.27
N CYS A 414 -12.92 14.48 29.10
CA CYS A 414 -12.03 14.87 30.20
C CYS A 414 -11.72 16.36 30.08
N HIS A 415 -12.26 17.19 30.98
CA HIS A 415 -12.06 18.64 30.97
C HIS A 415 -11.07 19.15 32.03
N THR A 416 -10.60 18.26 32.91
CA THR A 416 -9.67 18.59 34.00
C THR A 416 -8.51 17.60 34.03
N ASP A 417 -7.36 18.04 34.53
CA ASP A 417 -6.17 17.18 34.67
C ASP A 417 -6.44 15.96 35.57
N THR A 418 -7.29 16.12 36.60
CA THR A 418 -7.69 15.03 37.49
C THR A 418 -8.47 13.92 36.77
N LEU A 419 -9.35 14.28 35.84
CA LEU A 419 -10.10 13.31 35.01
C LEU A 419 -9.17 12.65 33.99
N LEU A 420 -8.24 13.40 33.41
CA LEU A 420 -7.23 12.87 32.50
C LEU A 420 -6.32 11.83 33.20
N GLU A 421 -5.84 12.14 34.41
CA GLU A 421 -5.05 11.21 35.22
C GLU A 421 -5.85 9.95 35.58
N THR A 422 -7.14 10.12 35.88
CA THR A 422 -8.05 9.00 36.16
C THR A 422 -8.23 8.11 34.93
N ARG A 423 -8.50 8.68 33.75
CA ARG A 423 -8.54 7.95 32.47
C ARG A 423 -7.24 7.19 32.23
N ASN A 424 -6.10 7.87 32.34
CA ASN A 424 -4.78 7.27 32.14
C ASN A 424 -4.56 6.07 33.08
N THR A 425 -4.98 6.20 34.35
CA THR A 425 -4.90 5.11 35.33
C THR A 425 -5.78 3.94 34.96
N VAL A 426 -7.05 4.19 34.60
CA VAL A 426 -8.01 3.15 34.20
C VAL A 426 -7.52 2.34 33.02
N PHE A 427 -7.12 3.01 31.93
CA PHE A 427 -6.67 2.33 30.72
C PHE A 427 -5.35 1.62 30.95
N ARG A 428 -4.41 2.20 31.71
CA ARG A 428 -3.15 1.52 32.07
C ARG A 428 -3.40 0.22 32.85
N LYS A 429 -4.33 0.24 33.81
CA LYS A 429 -4.72 -0.96 34.58
C LYS A 429 -5.41 -1.99 33.67
N SER A 430 -6.25 -1.52 32.75
CA SER A 430 -6.92 -2.36 31.76
C SER A 430 -5.93 -3.03 30.79
N TYR A 431 -4.96 -2.29 30.24
CA TYR A 431 -3.92 -2.87 29.37
C TYR A 431 -3.08 -3.90 30.11
N ALA A 432 -2.67 -3.60 31.35
CA ALA A 432 -1.88 -4.53 32.17
C ALA A 432 -2.63 -5.85 32.40
N TYR A 433 -3.93 -5.78 32.69
CA TYR A 433 -4.78 -6.95 32.90
C TYR A 433 -5.02 -7.72 31.58
N LEU A 434 -5.36 -7.02 30.50
CA LEU A 434 -5.61 -7.67 29.20
C LEU A 434 -4.34 -8.31 28.63
N GLN A 435 -3.17 -7.74 28.91
CA GLN A 435 -1.89 -8.35 28.51
C GLN A 435 -1.66 -9.70 29.18
N SER A 436 -2.02 -9.86 30.47
CA SER A 436 -1.75 -11.06 31.26
C SER A 436 -2.68 -12.24 30.98
N ILE A 437 -3.72 -12.04 30.17
CA ILE A 437 -4.71 -13.07 29.86
C ILE A 437 -4.77 -13.39 28.36
N ILE A 438 -5.42 -14.50 28.04
CA ILE A 438 -5.75 -14.94 26.68
C ILE A 438 -7.20 -14.56 26.41
N PHE A 439 -7.44 -13.89 25.29
CA PHE A 439 -8.77 -13.43 24.87
C PHE A 439 -8.86 -13.40 23.35
N ASP A 440 -10.09 -13.37 22.82
CA ASP A 440 -10.34 -13.16 21.39
C ASP A 440 -10.10 -11.67 21.05
N PRO A 441 -9.12 -11.34 20.18
CA PRO A 441 -8.82 -9.96 19.79
C PRO A 441 -10.01 -9.19 19.21
N SER A 442 -10.96 -9.88 18.57
CA SER A 442 -12.11 -9.28 17.88
C SER A 442 -12.95 -8.38 18.80
N LEU A 443 -12.96 -8.67 20.11
CA LEU A 443 -13.66 -7.90 21.14
C LEU A 443 -13.18 -6.45 21.27
N PHE A 444 -11.92 -6.18 20.90
CA PHE A 444 -11.26 -4.89 21.11
C PHE A 444 -10.74 -4.24 19.84
N SER A 445 -10.60 -4.98 18.72
CA SER A 445 -10.00 -4.48 17.48
C SER A 445 -10.67 -3.22 16.91
N ASP A 446 -12.00 -3.10 17.03
CA ASP A 446 -12.76 -1.95 16.51
C ASP A 446 -13.02 -0.84 17.54
N LEU A 447 -12.61 -1.03 18.80
CA LEU A 447 -12.81 -0.05 19.86
C LEU A 447 -11.68 0.99 19.88
N SER A 448 -12.04 2.26 20.10
CA SER A 448 -11.06 3.33 20.35
C SER A 448 -10.54 3.23 21.77
N ILE A 449 -9.52 2.41 21.98
CA ILE A 449 -9.00 2.09 23.31
C ILE A 449 -7.53 2.41 23.49
N ILE A 450 -6.83 2.96 22.49
CA ILE A 450 -5.40 3.28 22.62
C ILE A 450 -5.25 4.76 22.96
N LEU A 451 -4.59 5.04 24.08
CA LEU A 451 -4.31 6.41 24.53
C LEU A 451 -3.16 7.02 23.74
N VAL A 452 -3.44 8.18 23.14
CA VAL A 452 -2.48 9.01 22.39
C VAL A 452 -2.55 10.45 22.89
N GLU A 453 -1.67 11.32 22.38
CA GLU A 453 -1.62 12.75 22.76
C GLU A 453 -1.58 12.97 24.29
N ASN A 454 -0.69 12.26 24.97
CA ASN A 454 -0.56 12.30 26.45
C ASN A 454 -1.84 11.88 27.21
N GLY A 455 -2.70 11.09 26.57
CA GLY A 455 -3.91 10.52 27.18
C GLY A 455 -5.18 11.32 26.97
N THR A 456 -5.12 12.43 26.23
CA THR A 456 -6.29 13.26 25.91
C THR A 456 -7.20 12.58 24.89
N LYS A 457 -6.64 11.78 24.00
CA LYS A 457 -7.36 11.16 22.88
C LYS A 457 -7.24 9.65 22.87
N LEU A 458 -8.32 9.00 22.44
CA LEU A 458 -8.42 7.56 22.27
C LEU A 458 -8.60 7.24 20.79
N VAL A 459 -7.81 6.31 20.27
CA VAL A 459 -7.83 5.89 18.87
C VAL A 459 -7.89 4.37 18.74
N LYS A 460 -8.24 3.89 17.54
CA LYS A 460 -8.33 2.46 17.23
C LYS A 460 -6.94 1.88 16.96
N ALA A 461 -6.80 0.56 17.09
CA ALA A 461 -5.56 -0.15 16.76
C ALA A 461 -5.07 0.15 15.33
N LYS A 462 -5.98 0.18 14.35
CA LYS A 462 -5.67 0.50 12.95
C LYS A 462 -5.12 1.92 12.73
N GLN A 463 -5.37 2.85 13.64
CA GLN A 463 -4.85 4.23 13.59
C GLN A 463 -3.52 4.38 14.34
N THR A 464 -2.85 3.27 14.66
CA THR A 464 -1.60 3.31 15.42
C THR A 464 -0.53 2.37 14.86
N ALA A 465 0.73 2.72 15.13
CA ALA A 465 1.90 1.86 14.93
C ALA A 465 2.94 2.10 16.03
N PHE A 466 3.81 1.12 16.30
CA PHE A 466 4.88 1.29 17.30
C PHE A 466 5.97 2.26 16.82
N VAL A 467 6.34 2.14 15.55
CA VAL A 467 7.35 2.98 14.89
C VAL A 467 6.67 3.78 13.78
N LEU A 468 6.63 5.09 13.96
CA LEU A 468 6.17 6.06 12.98
C LEU A 468 7.15 7.23 13.02
N HIS A 469 7.94 7.39 11.95
CA HIS A 469 8.81 8.56 11.77
C HIS A 469 7.93 9.78 11.46
N ASP A 470 8.36 10.98 11.88
CA ASP A 470 7.60 12.22 11.69
C ASP A 470 6.14 12.13 12.18
N ASP A 471 5.91 11.46 13.33
CA ASP A 471 4.57 11.09 13.82
C ASP A 471 3.61 12.26 14.02
N LEU A 472 4.13 13.48 14.20
CA LEU A 472 3.34 14.71 14.29
C LEU A 472 2.64 15.05 12.96
N GLU A 473 3.27 14.73 11.83
CA GLU A 473 2.76 15.06 10.49
C GLU A 473 1.56 14.20 10.08
N PHE A 474 1.33 13.07 10.75
CA PHE A 474 0.23 12.15 10.46
C PHE A 474 -1.02 12.40 11.31
N ARG A 475 -0.95 13.29 12.29
CA ARG A 475 -2.08 13.59 13.18
C ARG A 475 -3.13 14.43 12.43
N PRO A 476 -4.44 14.19 12.64
CA PRO A 476 -5.05 13.30 13.64
C PRO A 476 -5.37 11.87 13.14
N TYR A 477 -4.81 11.42 12.01
CA TYR A 477 -5.26 10.20 11.31
C TYR A 477 -4.47 8.94 11.70
N LEU A 478 -3.17 9.07 11.93
CA LEU A 478 -2.30 7.97 12.33
C LEU A 478 -1.34 8.42 13.42
N TYR A 479 -1.15 7.56 14.42
CA TYR A 479 -0.41 7.88 15.63
C TYR A 479 0.70 6.88 15.93
N ARG A 480 1.76 7.35 16.54
CA ARG A 480 2.75 6.50 17.20
C ARG A 480 2.24 6.08 18.58
N ILE A 481 2.45 4.81 18.96
CA ILE A 481 2.24 4.38 20.35
C ILE A 481 3.17 5.17 21.28
N PRO A 482 2.63 5.93 22.26
CA PRO A 482 3.47 6.69 23.18
C PRO A 482 4.39 5.80 24.02
N SER A 483 5.59 6.30 24.31
CA SER A 483 6.66 5.54 24.98
C SER A 483 6.28 5.02 26.38
N ASN A 484 5.38 5.70 27.10
CA ASN A 484 4.87 5.27 28.40
C ASN A 484 3.95 4.02 28.32
N TYR A 485 3.47 3.67 27.13
CA TYR A 485 2.59 2.51 26.90
C TYR A 485 3.27 1.36 26.13
N THR A 486 4.52 1.49 25.69
CA THR A 486 5.25 0.43 24.95
C THR A 486 5.40 -0.86 25.75
N LYS A 487 5.46 -0.80 27.08
CA LYS A 487 5.42 -2.01 27.94
C LYS A 487 4.16 -2.88 27.80
N PHE A 488 3.12 -2.37 27.14
CA PHE A 488 1.89 -3.10 26.82
C PHE A 488 1.87 -3.61 25.36
N GLU A 489 3.05 -3.77 24.77
CA GLU A 489 3.23 -4.17 23.37
C GLU A 489 2.54 -5.50 23.02
N ASP A 490 2.61 -6.51 23.90
CA ASP A 490 1.95 -7.79 23.65
C ASP A 490 0.44 -7.63 23.52
N PHE A 491 -0.18 -6.81 24.38
CA PHE A 491 -1.60 -6.49 24.27
C PHE A 491 -1.92 -5.74 22.97
N PHE A 492 -1.15 -4.70 22.63
CA PHE A 492 -1.40 -3.92 21.42
C PHE A 492 -1.21 -4.72 20.13
N LYS A 493 -0.19 -5.60 20.07
CA LYS A 493 0.00 -6.54 18.96
C LYS A 493 -1.17 -7.51 18.85
N LYS A 494 -1.67 -8.05 19.97
CA LYS A 494 -2.85 -8.95 19.98
C LYS A 494 -4.07 -8.29 19.32
N ILE A 495 -4.36 -7.01 19.62
CA ILE A 495 -5.53 -6.31 19.06
C ILE A 495 -5.33 -5.74 17.64
N GLY A 496 -4.14 -5.90 17.06
CA GLY A 496 -3.86 -5.60 15.65
C GLY A 496 -2.92 -4.43 15.37
N VAL A 497 -2.28 -3.83 16.38
CA VAL A 497 -1.27 -2.77 16.18
C VAL A 497 -0.05 -3.35 15.47
N LYS A 498 0.39 -2.68 14.40
CA LYS A 498 1.53 -3.10 13.57
C LYS A 498 2.82 -2.41 14.03
N GLU A 499 3.96 -3.06 13.76
CA GLU A 499 5.28 -2.52 14.07
C GLU A 499 5.52 -1.20 13.33
N ARG A 500 5.28 -1.22 12.01
CA ARG A 500 5.29 -0.06 11.12
C ARG A 500 3.95 0.03 10.39
N PRO A 501 3.55 1.23 9.93
CA PRO A 501 2.35 1.39 9.13
C PRO A 501 2.36 0.52 7.88
N THR A 502 1.20 -0.04 7.56
CA THR A 502 1.00 -0.85 6.34
C THR A 502 0.44 0.00 5.19
N VAL A 503 0.56 -0.50 3.96
CA VAL A 503 -0.07 0.10 2.77
C VAL A 503 -1.56 0.40 3.01
N ASN A 504 -2.30 -0.56 3.59
CA ASN A 504 -3.71 -0.37 3.91
C ASN A 504 -3.97 0.73 4.94
N GLN A 505 -3.09 0.92 5.93
CA GLN A 505 -3.22 2.02 6.89
C GLN A 505 -3.03 3.36 6.20
N TYR A 506 -2.04 3.51 5.32
CA TYR A 506 -1.84 4.74 4.56
C TYR A 506 -2.98 5.03 3.58
N ILE A 507 -3.51 4.02 2.90
CA ILE A 507 -4.71 4.16 2.06
C ILE A 507 -5.90 4.63 2.91
N THR A 508 -6.11 4.02 4.08
CA THR A 508 -7.19 4.42 5.01
C THR A 508 -7.03 5.88 5.46
N VAL A 509 -5.81 6.33 5.74
CA VAL A 509 -5.55 7.75 6.10
C VAL A 509 -5.94 8.68 4.95
N LEU A 510 -5.58 8.37 3.71
CA LEU A 510 -5.98 9.18 2.54
C LEU A 510 -7.51 9.20 2.36
N GLN A 511 -8.18 8.06 2.59
CA GLN A 511 -9.64 7.96 2.54
C GLN A 511 -10.33 8.77 3.66
N GLU A 512 -9.80 8.73 4.89
CA GLU A 512 -10.30 9.54 6.01
C GLU A 512 -10.11 11.04 5.73
N ILE A 513 -8.95 11.45 5.20
CA ILE A 513 -8.69 12.84 4.81
C ILE A 513 -9.64 13.29 3.69
N TYR A 514 -9.84 12.47 2.67
CA TYR A 514 -10.82 12.75 1.61
C TYR A 514 -12.23 12.91 2.17
N SER A 515 -12.65 12.01 3.06
CA SER A 515 -13.99 12.07 3.67
C SER A 515 -14.19 13.37 4.46
N ASP A 516 -13.18 13.78 5.23
CA ASP A 516 -13.19 15.02 6.04
C ASP A 516 -13.16 16.31 5.20
N SER A 517 -12.75 16.24 3.94
CA SER A 517 -12.54 17.40 3.07
C SER A 517 -13.40 17.41 1.80
N SER A 518 -14.20 16.37 1.56
CA SER A 518 -15.00 16.20 0.34
C SER A 518 -16.01 17.32 0.07
N ASP A 519 -16.45 18.03 1.12
CA ASP A 519 -17.35 19.19 1.04
C ASP A 519 -16.62 20.54 1.09
N LYS A 520 -15.28 20.54 1.02
CA LYS A 520 -14.43 21.74 1.15
C LYS A 520 -13.71 22.06 -0.16
N ASP A 521 -13.41 23.34 -0.36
CA ASP A 521 -12.70 23.82 -1.56
C ASP A 521 -11.20 23.49 -1.54
N SER A 522 -10.60 23.25 -0.36
CA SER A 522 -9.18 22.90 -0.23
C SER A 522 -8.87 22.16 1.08
N LEU A 523 -7.74 21.43 1.09
CA LEU A 523 -7.21 20.80 2.30
C LEU A 523 -6.59 21.86 3.24
N GLN A 524 -6.82 21.74 4.55
CA GLN A 524 -6.13 22.58 5.54
C GLN A 524 -4.66 22.18 5.73
N ALA A 525 -3.83 23.06 6.30
CA ALA A 525 -2.37 22.90 6.36
C ALA A 525 -1.89 21.55 6.94
N ASN A 526 -2.46 21.06 8.05
CA ASN A 526 -2.08 19.76 8.63
C ASN A 526 -2.52 18.59 7.74
N GLN A 527 -3.66 18.70 7.04
CA GLN A 527 -4.09 17.69 6.06
C GLN A 527 -3.13 17.68 4.87
N GLN A 528 -2.70 18.84 4.37
CA GLN A 528 -1.71 18.91 3.29
C GLN A 528 -0.38 18.27 3.69
N ILE A 529 0.11 18.56 4.90
CA ILE A 529 1.31 17.94 5.47
C ILE A 529 1.14 16.41 5.56
N ALA A 530 0.02 15.96 6.13
CA ALA A 530 -0.28 14.53 6.27
C ALA A 530 -0.36 13.82 4.92
N VAL A 531 -1.06 14.39 3.94
CA VAL A 531 -1.18 13.83 2.58
C VAL A 531 0.20 13.69 1.94
N LYS A 532 1.00 14.76 1.94
CA LYS A 532 2.35 14.74 1.35
C LYS A 532 3.21 13.65 1.98
N ARG A 533 3.17 13.52 3.31
CA ARG A 533 3.92 12.49 4.02
C ARG A 533 3.39 11.08 3.79
N VAL A 534 2.07 10.91 3.77
CA VAL A 534 1.42 9.61 3.53
C VAL A 534 1.69 9.12 2.11
N VAL A 535 1.60 10.00 1.11
CA VAL A 535 1.95 9.69 -0.29
C VAL A 535 3.42 9.27 -0.39
N GLN A 536 4.33 10.00 0.27
CA GLN A 536 5.74 9.63 0.34
C GLN A 536 5.92 8.18 0.83
N GLN A 537 5.39 7.89 2.03
CA GLN A 537 5.61 6.61 2.69
C GLN A 537 4.87 5.47 1.97
N LEU A 538 3.70 5.73 1.40
CA LEU A 538 2.97 4.78 0.56
C LEU A 538 3.83 4.33 -0.62
N PHE A 539 4.41 5.27 -1.38
CA PHE A 539 5.25 4.91 -2.53
C PHE A 539 6.58 4.26 -2.13
N CYS A 540 7.18 4.66 -1.00
CA CYS A 540 8.34 3.96 -0.44
C CYS A 540 8.02 2.49 -0.13
N LEU A 541 6.88 2.22 0.53
CA LEU A 541 6.45 0.84 0.83
C LEU A 541 6.12 0.05 -0.43
N LEU A 542 5.44 0.66 -1.41
CA LEU A 542 5.12 -0.02 -2.67
C LEU A 542 6.37 -0.42 -3.46
N LYS A 543 7.43 0.41 -3.40
CA LYS A 543 8.74 0.11 -4.00
C LYS A 543 9.41 -1.10 -3.34
N GLU A 544 9.25 -1.28 -2.03
CA GLU A 544 9.79 -2.42 -1.28
C GLU A 544 8.97 -3.71 -1.45
N ASP A 545 7.63 -3.62 -1.37
CA ASP A 545 6.73 -4.78 -1.23
C ASP A 545 6.24 -5.32 -2.59
N GLN A 546 6.19 -4.51 -3.67
CA GLN A 546 5.71 -4.83 -5.04
C GLN A 546 4.37 -5.62 -5.16
N ASN A 547 3.70 -5.90 -4.05
CA ASN A 547 2.47 -6.64 -3.97
C ASN A 547 1.28 -5.74 -4.36
N LYS A 548 0.56 -6.13 -5.40
CA LYS A 548 -0.55 -5.34 -5.97
C LYS A 548 -1.92 -5.68 -5.40
N THR A 549 -2.04 -6.66 -4.48
CA THR A 549 -3.34 -7.11 -3.96
C THR A 549 -4.06 -6.07 -3.08
N TYR A 550 -3.34 -5.08 -2.53
CA TYR A 550 -3.89 -4.07 -1.62
C TYR A 550 -5.02 -3.22 -2.23
N PHE A 551 -5.07 -3.13 -3.56
CA PHE A 551 -5.98 -2.26 -4.30
C PHE A 551 -7.19 -2.98 -4.91
N GLN A 552 -7.37 -4.29 -4.68
CA GLN A 552 -8.46 -5.06 -5.31
C GLN A 552 -9.85 -4.54 -4.93
N ASN A 553 -10.03 -4.01 -3.71
CA ASN A 553 -11.31 -3.51 -3.18
C ASN A 553 -11.22 -2.10 -2.58
N ASN A 554 -10.08 -1.41 -2.73
CA ASN A 554 -9.83 -0.12 -2.07
C ASN A 554 -9.63 1.00 -3.10
N LEU A 555 -10.38 2.08 -2.97
CA LEU A 555 -10.15 3.31 -3.72
C LEU A 555 -8.91 4.03 -3.16
N LEU A 556 -8.04 4.47 -4.05
CA LEU A 556 -6.88 5.30 -3.71
C LEU A 556 -7.19 6.75 -4.08
N TYR A 557 -6.89 7.66 -3.18
CA TYR A 557 -6.99 9.10 -3.41
C TYR A 557 -5.60 9.72 -3.39
N LEU A 558 -5.30 10.57 -4.36
CA LEU A 558 -4.03 11.28 -4.46
C LEU A 558 -4.27 12.80 -4.55
N PRO A 559 -3.29 13.63 -4.14
CA PRO A 559 -3.42 15.08 -4.22
C PRO A 559 -3.43 15.58 -5.66
N SER A 560 -4.31 16.53 -5.97
CA SER A 560 -4.32 17.28 -7.21
C SER A 560 -3.66 18.66 -7.06
N THR A 561 -3.28 19.27 -8.18
CA THR A 561 -2.64 20.60 -8.23
C THR A 561 -3.54 21.74 -7.72
N ASP A 562 -4.86 21.54 -7.67
CA ASP A 562 -5.83 22.47 -7.09
C ASP A 562 -5.90 22.40 -5.55
N GLY A 563 -5.06 21.58 -4.92
CA GLY A 563 -4.98 21.45 -3.47
C GLY A 563 -6.04 20.55 -2.84
N ARG A 564 -6.75 19.75 -3.64
CA ARG A 564 -7.75 18.76 -3.18
C ARG A 564 -7.21 17.33 -3.25
N LEU A 565 -7.94 16.38 -2.65
CA LEU A 565 -7.72 14.95 -2.83
C LEU A 565 -8.74 14.42 -3.85
N CYS A 566 -8.28 13.74 -4.88
CA CYS A 566 -9.14 13.18 -5.92
C CYS A 566 -8.89 11.68 -6.08
N GLU A 567 -9.86 10.96 -6.65
CA GLU A 567 -9.67 9.55 -7.01
C GLU A 567 -8.47 9.41 -7.95
N SER A 568 -7.53 8.53 -7.58
CA SER A 568 -6.22 8.45 -8.24
C SER A 568 -6.32 8.17 -9.74
N ASN A 569 -7.32 7.40 -10.19
CA ASN A 569 -7.52 7.07 -11.61
C ASN A 569 -8.21 8.17 -12.45
N THR A 570 -8.68 9.25 -11.83
CA THR A 570 -9.25 10.42 -12.53
C THR A 570 -8.19 11.49 -12.78
N LEU A 571 -7.06 11.42 -12.07
CA LEU A 571 -5.95 12.35 -12.18
C LEU A 571 -5.08 12.07 -13.41
N PHE A 572 -4.47 13.13 -13.91
CA PHE A 572 -3.50 13.08 -14.99
C PHE A 572 -2.11 13.45 -14.48
N PHE A 573 -1.14 12.56 -14.65
CA PHE A 573 0.27 12.86 -14.44
C PHE A 573 0.84 13.45 -15.73
N ASN A 574 1.45 14.63 -15.64
CA ASN A 574 2.11 15.25 -16.78
C ASN A 574 3.45 14.55 -17.05
N ASP A 575 3.45 13.57 -17.95
CA ASP A 575 4.65 12.90 -18.47
C ASP A 575 5.13 13.47 -19.82
N THR A 576 4.54 14.58 -20.26
CA THR A 576 4.88 15.22 -21.53
C THR A 576 6.01 16.23 -21.36
N VAL A 577 6.68 16.54 -22.47
CA VAL A 577 7.80 17.50 -22.53
C VAL A 577 7.38 18.89 -23.01
N PHE A 578 6.07 19.14 -23.17
CA PHE A 578 5.60 20.44 -23.66
C PHE A 578 5.92 21.56 -22.66
N GLN A 579 6.12 22.77 -23.18
CA GLN A 579 6.41 23.94 -22.35
C GLN A 579 5.26 24.18 -21.36
N PRO A 580 5.56 24.47 -20.07
CA PRO A 580 4.54 24.68 -19.05
C PRO A 580 3.49 25.73 -19.45
N ALA A 581 3.90 26.84 -20.09
CA ALA A 581 2.99 27.88 -20.56
C ALA A 581 1.92 27.40 -21.56
N ARG A 582 2.18 26.33 -22.34
CA ARG A 582 1.21 25.74 -23.27
C ARG A 582 0.20 24.81 -22.59
N LEU A 583 0.54 24.32 -21.39
CA LEU A 583 -0.22 23.32 -20.64
C LEU A 583 -0.96 23.93 -19.44
N GLU A 584 -0.24 24.68 -18.59
CA GLU A 584 -0.69 25.12 -17.26
C GLU A 584 -1.97 25.96 -17.34
N GLY A 585 -2.05 26.97 -18.21
CA GLY A 585 -3.29 27.76 -18.36
C GLY A 585 -4.47 26.97 -18.96
N PRO A 586 -4.32 26.39 -20.18
CA PRO A 586 -5.44 25.75 -20.87
C PRO A 586 -5.94 24.43 -20.26
N LEU A 587 -5.07 23.65 -19.61
CA LEU A 587 -5.44 22.34 -19.05
C LEU A 587 -5.98 22.43 -17.64
N GLU A 588 -5.59 23.42 -16.82
CA GLU A 588 -6.07 23.57 -15.43
C GLU A 588 -7.60 23.64 -15.33
N VAL A 589 -8.26 24.14 -16.38
CA VAL A 589 -9.73 24.24 -16.42
C VAL A 589 -10.41 22.98 -16.97
N LYS A 590 -9.68 22.15 -17.74
CA LYS A 590 -10.25 20.99 -18.46
C LYS A 590 -9.91 19.63 -17.83
N LEU A 591 -8.76 19.50 -17.18
CA LEU A 591 -8.29 18.25 -16.55
C LEU A 591 -7.83 18.51 -15.12
N THR A 592 -7.98 17.51 -14.26
CA THR A 592 -7.40 17.53 -12.92
C THR A 592 -6.02 16.89 -12.93
N LEU A 593 -4.98 17.69 -12.71
CA LEU A 593 -3.60 17.23 -12.72
C LEU A 593 -3.20 16.68 -11.34
N LEU A 594 -2.41 15.60 -11.33
CA LEU A 594 -1.76 15.08 -10.13
C LEU A 594 -0.76 16.12 -9.60
N GLU A 595 -0.80 16.38 -8.30
CA GLU A 595 0.18 17.23 -7.62
C GLU A 595 1.61 16.71 -7.86
N LYS A 596 2.57 17.62 -7.97
CA LYS A 596 3.95 17.25 -8.27
C LYS A 596 4.49 16.37 -7.13
N LEU A 597 4.95 15.15 -7.43
CA LEU A 597 5.37 14.20 -6.40
C LEU A 597 6.61 14.68 -5.61
N ASN A 598 7.37 15.65 -6.14
CA ASN A 598 8.42 16.33 -5.38
C ASN A 598 7.86 17.16 -4.20
N CYS A 599 6.66 17.73 -4.34
CA CYS A 599 5.91 18.36 -3.25
C CYS A 599 5.52 17.34 -2.18
N CYS A 600 5.54 16.04 -2.49
CA CYS A 600 5.29 14.92 -1.58
C CYS A 600 6.59 14.24 -1.12
N HIS A 601 7.73 14.95 -1.10
CA HIS A 601 9.02 14.45 -0.60
C HIS A 601 9.59 13.22 -1.34
N LEU A 602 9.17 12.96 -2.59
CA LEU A 602 9.63 11.84 -3.42
C LEU A 602 10.78 12.24 -4.36
N GLY A 603 11.63 13.19 -3.96
CA GLY A 603 12.74 13.68 -4.79
C GLY A 603 12.27 14.47 -6.02
N ASN A 604 13.21 14.93 -6.84
CA ASN A 604 12.94 15.77 -8.03
C ASN A 604 13.03 15.01 -9.36
N ASP A 605 13.29 13.70 -9.34
CA ASP A 605 13.44 12.90 -10.55
C ASP A 605 12.06 12.53 -11.14
N HIS A 606 11.74 13.16 -12.27
CA HIS A 606 10.48 12.97 -12.97
C HIS A 606 10.30 11.54 -13.51
N TYR A 607 11.38 10.87 -13.90
CA TYR A 607 11.32 9.48 -14.38
C TYR A 607 11.14 8.50 -13.22
N GLU A 608 11.73 8.79 -12.06
CA GLU A 608 11.44 8.02 -10.84
C GLU A 608 9.96 8.16 -10.46
N HIS A 609 9.39 9.37 -10.55
CA HIS A 609 7.95 9.59 -10.32
C HIS A 609 7.07 8.77 -11.24
N GLN A 610 7.38 8.74 -12.53
CA GLN A 610 6.69 7.88 -13.50
C GLN A 610 6.80 6.39 -13.12
N THR A 611 7.99 5.95 -12.69
CA THR A 611 8.23 4.57 -12.22
C THR A 611 7.42 4.24 -10.97
N LEU A 612 7.34 5.18 -10.00
CA LEU A 612 6.55 5.01 -8.78
C LEU A 612 5.07 4.79 -9.10
N LEU A 613 4.50 5.55 -10.04
CA LEU A 613 3.13 5.37 -10.51
C LEU A 613 2.90 3.99 -11.16
N GLN A 614 3.94 3.37 -11.75
CA GLN A 614 3.82 2.03 -12.32
C GLN A 614 3.67 0.91 -11.27
N PHE A 615 4.03 1.16 -10.00
CA PHE A 615 3.75 0.20 -8.91
C PHE A 615 2.25 0.09 -8.61
N LEU A 616 1.46 1.12 -8.93
CA LEU A 616 0.00 1.06 -8.82
C LEU A 616 -0.60 0.18 -9.92
N PRO A 617 -1.63 -0.63 -9.63
CA PRO A 617 -2.37 -1.37 -10.65
C PRO A 617 -3.22 -0.43 -11.51
N LEU A 618 -3.51 -0.86 -12.75
CA LEU A 618 -4.15 -0.02 -13.78
C LEU A 618 -5.49 0.60 -13.33
N GLN A 619 -6.26 -0.08 -12.47
CA GLN A 619 -7.58 0.40 -12.02
C GLN A 619 -7.52 1.65 -11.14
N VAL A 620 -6.40 1.87 -10.43
CA VAL A 620 -6.21 2.98 -9.48
C VAL A 620 -5.06 3.91 -9.89
N ARG A 621 -4.39 3.64 -11.00
CA ARG A 621 -3.24 4.43 -11.47
C ARG A 621 -3.73 5.73 -12.13
N PRO A 622 -3.09 6.88 -11.86
CA PRO A 622 -3.30 8.10 -12.64
C PRO A 622 -3.04 7.86 -14.13
N LYS A 623 -3.77 8.58 -14.98
CA LYS A 623 -3.59 8.54 -16.43
C LYS A 623 -2.37 9.37 -16.82
N PHE A 624 -1.73 9.00 -17.93
CA PHE A 624 -0.64 9.79 -18.48
C PHE A 624 -1.19 10.87 -19.42
N LEU A 625 -0.60 12.06 -19.38
CA LEU A 625 -1.04 13.16 -20.24
C LEU A 625 -0.71 12.88 -21.71
N SER A 626 0.36 12.12 -21.98
CA SER A 626 0.70 11.64 -23.32
C SER A 626 -0.40 10.82 -23.99
N ASP A 627 -1.30 10.20 -23.20
CA ASP A 627 -2.38 9.37 -23.72
C ASP A 627 -3.56 10.19 -24.25
N VAL A 628 -3.65 11.47 -23.84
CA VAL A 628 -4.80 12.35 -24.14
C VAL A 628 -4.41 13.65 -24.84
N VAL A 629 -3.15 14.07 -24.76
CA VAL A 629 -2.63 15.27 -25.44
C VAL A 629 -1.73 14.89 -26.60
N SER A 630 -2.00 15.46 -27.76
CA SER A 630 -1.17 15.33 -28.98
C SER A 630 -0.92 16.71 -29.60
N GLU A 631 0.13 16.85 -30.40
CA GLU A 631 0.44 18.11 -31.08
C GLU A 631 0.06 18.04 -32.56
N ASN A 632 -0.68 19.03 -33.03
CA ASN A 632 -1.15 19.11 -34.41
C ASN A 632 -0.81 20.45 -35.06
N LEU A 633 -0.74 20.45 -36.39
CA LEU A 633 -0.61 21.66 -37.19
C LEU A 633 -1.94 22.41 -37.23
N GLU A 634 -1.92 23.69 -36.90
CA GLU A 634 -3.13 24.52 -36.98
C GLU A 634 -3.46 24.79 -38.46
N GLY A 635 -4.51 24.15 -38.98
CA GLY A 635 -4.84 24.22 -40.41
C GLY A 635 -5.20 25.61 -40.93
N ALA A 636 -5.66 26.52 -40.07
CA ALA A 636 -6.10 27.88 -40.46
C ALA A 636 -4.95 28.90 -40.59
N SER A 637 -3.79 28.66 -39.95
CA SER A 637 -2.66 29.60 -39.88
C SER A 637 -1.50 29.24 -40.83
N VAL A 638 -1.57 28.08 -41.50
CA VAL A 638 -0.59 27.67 -42.52
C VAL A 638 -0.77 28.52 -43.77
N GLN A 639 0.13 29.48 -43.94
CA GLN A 639 0.27 30.24 -45.18
C GLN A 639 1.40 29.64 -46.00
N TYR A 640 1.09 29.07 -47.17
CA TYR A 640 2.12 28.52 -48.05
C TYR A 640 3.02 29.64 -48.59
N CYS A 641 4.28 29.29 -48.88
CA CYS A 641 5.19 30.22 -49.54
C CYS A 641 4.70 30.48 -50.98
N ASP A 642 4.64 31.75 -51.38
CA ASP A 642 4.17 32.16 -52.72
C ASP A 642 5.26 32.04 -53.80
N GLU A 643 6.50 31.73 -53.38
CA GLU A 643 7.64 31.57 -54.28
C GLU A 643 7.62 30.17 -54.92
N GLY A 644 7.39 30.13 -56.24
CA GLY A 644 7.36 28.88 -57.01
C GLY A 644 8.64 28.05 -56.91
N GLU A 645 9.79 28.69 -56.70
CA GLU A 645 11.09 28.07 -56.41
C GLU A 645 11.73 28.66 -55.15
N CYS A 646 11.13 28.38 -53.99
CA CYS A 646 11.70 28.76 -52.69
C CYS A 646 13.10 28.15 -52.48
N GLU A 647 14.13 29.00 -52.35
CA GLU A 647 15.54 28.59 -52.17
C GLU A 647 15.74 27.76 -50.89
N PHE A 648 15.06 28.13 -49.80
CA PHE A 648 15.10 27.42 -48.52
C PHE A 648 14.63 25.97 -48.62
N ARG A 649 13.45 25.74 -49.21
CA ARG A 649 12.95 24.37 -49.48
C ARG A 649 13.81 23.66 -50.52
N GLY A 650 14.24 24.38 -51.56
CA GLY A 650 15.08 23.87 -52.63
C GLY A 650 16.39 23.29 -52.11
N TRP A 651 16.98 23.93 -51.10
CA TRP A 651 18.22 23.48 -50.46
C TRP A 651 18.09 22.06 -49.86
N PHE A 652 17.04 21.79 -49.07
CA PHE A 652 16.83 20.46 -48.48
C PHE A 652 16.48 19.40 -49.54
N TYR A 653 15.64 19.72 -50.53
CA TYR A 653 15.36 18.80 -51.63
C TYR A 653 16.62 18.43 -52.41
N LYS A 654 17.49 19.40 -52.68
CA LYS A 654 18.76 19.19 -53.38
C LYS A 654 19.68 18.25 -52.60
N HIS A 655 19.79 18.42 -51.28
CA HIS A 655 20.63 17.57 -50.43
C HIS A 655 20.08 16.14 -50.33
N LEU A 656 18.77 15.98 -50.08
CA LEU A 656 18.12 14.67 -50.00
C LEU A 656 18.17 13.90 -51.32
N SER A 657 18.15 14.61 -52.46
CA SER A 657 18.22 14.01 -53.80
C SER A 657 19.64 13.88 -54.33
N SER A 658 20.66 14.28 -53.54
CA SER A 658 22.05 14.25 -54.00
C SER A 658 22.61 12.83 -54.01
N ALA A 659 23.33 12.47 -55.09
CA ALA A 659 24.01 11.18 -55.19
C ALA A 659 25.04 10.98 -54.06
N ALA A 660 25.67 12.07 -53.60
CA ALA A 660 26.60 12.06 -52.48
C ALA A 660 25.92 11.65 -51.17
N PHE A 661 24.78 12.27 -50.84
CA PHE A 661 24.02 11.93 -49.64
C PHE A 661 23.50 10.48 -49.69
N LEU A 662 22.94 10.07 -50.83
CA LEU A 662 22.49 8.68 -51.05
C LEU A 662 23.62 7.67 -50.80
N HIS A 663 24.81 7.94 -51.34
CA HIS A 663 26.00 7.11 -51.13
C HIS A 663 26.39 7.04 -49.65
N GLY A 664 26.42 8.18 -48.97
CA GLY A 664 26.70 8.26 -47.53
C GLY A 664 25.70 7.45 -46.71
N LEU A 665 24.40 7.56 -47.00
CA LEU A 665 23.34 6.83 -46.32
C LEU A 665 23.41 5.32 -46.57
N VAL A 666 23.73 4.89 -47.79
CA VAL A 666 23.94 3.47 -48.13
C VAL A 666 25.13 2.90 -47.35
N CYS A 667 26.27 3.60 -47.30
CA CYS A 667 27.42 3.19 -46.51
C CYS A 667 27.04 3.04 -45.02
N LEU A 668 26.26 3.98 -44.50
CA LEU A 668 25.81 4.00 -43.12
C LEU A 668 24.89 2.82 -42.77
N ILE A 669 23.90 2.51 -43.62
CA ILE A 669 23.01 1.35 -43.45
C ILE A 669 23.81 0.04 -43.46
N ARG A 670 24.79 -0.08 -44.37
CA ARG A 670 25.63 -1.28 -44.48
C ARG A 670 26.50 -1.47 -43.25
N GLU A 671 27.12 -0.42 -42.75
CA GLU A 671 27.93 -0.44 -41.53
C GLU A 671 27.10 -0.91 -40.33
N ASP A 672 25.91 -0.32 -40.11
CA ASP A 672 25.04 -0.71 -38.98
C ASP A 672 24.50 -2.14 -39.12
N SER A 673 24.27 -2.61 -40.35
CA SER A 673 23.93 -4.00 -40.63
C SER A 673 25.12 -4.96 -40.52
N LYS A 674 26.34 -4.47 -40.28
CA LYS A 674 27.61 -5.21 -40.35
C LYS A 674 27.77 -6.00 -41.66
N GLY A 675 27.30 -5.42 -42.77
CA GLY A 675 27.30 -6.05 -44.09
C GLY A 675 26.18 -7.07 -44.33
N GLY A 676 25.21 -7.21 -43.42
CA GLY A 676 24.06 -8.10 -43.59
C GLY A 676 23.08 -7.63 -44.68
N ILE A 677 23.08 -6.34 -45.03
CA ILE A 677 22.31 -5.76 -46.12
C ILE A 677 23.26 -5.51 -47.31
N SER A 678 22.89 -5.97 -48.50
CA SER A 678 23.68 -5.73 -49.72
C SER A 678 23.60 -4.26 -50.16
N GLN A 679 24.56 -3.81 -50.98
CA GLN A 679 24.55 -2.44 -51.51
C GLN A 679 23.29 -2.12 -52.33
N SER A 680 22.82 -3.07 -53.15
CA SER A 680 21.59 -2.90 -53.94
C SER A 680 20.34 -2.84 -53.07
N GLU A 681 20.29 -3.64 -51.99
CA GLU A 681 19.17 -3.62 -51.06
C GLU A 681 19.16 -2.34 -50.22
N ALA A 682 20.33 -1.85 -49.79
CA ALA A 682 20.44 -0.56 -49.09
C ALA A 682 20.06 0.62 -50.00
N ALA A 683 20.49 0.62 -51.27
CA ALA A 683 20.10 1.64 -52.25
C ALA A 683 18.58 1.61 -52.53
N GLY A 684 17.99 0.42 -52.68
CA GLY A 684 16.54 0.26 -52.85
C GLY A 684 15.74 0.80 -51.66
N LYS A 685 16.20 0.55 -50.42
CA LYS A 685 15.60 1.12 -49.20
C LYS A 685 15.68 2.65 -49.18
N CYS A 686 16.81 3.22 -49.60
CA CYS A 686 16.97 4.67 -49.73
C CYS A 686 15.97 5.25 -50.73
N GLU A 687 15.91 4.73 -51.96
CA GLU A 687 14.99 5.21 -53.00
C GLU A 687 13.52 5.12 -52.59
N GLU A 688 13.12 4.02 -51.95
CA GLU A 688 11.75 3.84 -51.43
C GLU A 688 11.39 4.94 -50.43
N ILE A 689 12.31 5.34 -49.56
CA ILE A 689 12.06 6.31 -48.49
C ILE A 689 12.02 7.74 -49.00
N PHE A 690 12.88 8.13 -49.94
CA PHE A 690 12.85 9.50 -50.46
C PHE A 690 11.56 9.79 -51.22
N SER A 691 10.94 8.79 -51.85
CA SER A 691 9.61 8.94 -52.47
C SER A 691 8.48 9.21 -51.45
N LYS A 692 8.73 8.91 -50.16
CA LYS A 692 7.78 9.03 -49.05
C LYS A 692 7.97 10.30 -48.21
N ILE A 693 8.97 11.13 -48.53
CA ILE A 693 9.25 12.39 -47.83
C ILE A 693 8.80 13.57 -48.69
N GLN A 694 7.94 14.42 -48.13
CA GLN A 694 7.48 15.64 -48.78
C GLN A 694 7.87 16.86 -47.95
N ILE A 695 8.64 17.79 -48.52
CA ILE A 695 8.97 19.08 -47.87
C ILE A 695 8.07 20.19 -48.44
N ILE A 696 7.47 20.96 -47.55
CA ILE A 696 6.51 22.04 -47.83
C ILE A 696 7.01 23.31 -47.11
N CYS A 697 7.14 24.42 -47.83
CA CYS A 697 7.54 25.71 -47.25
C CYS A 697 6.31 26.56 -46.91
N CYS A 698 6.30 27.17 -45.73
CA CYS A 698 5.21 27.99 -45.20
C CYS A 698 5.77 29.34 -44.71
N LYS A 699 5.08 30.46 -44.94
CA LYS A 699 5.46 31.78 -44.40
C LYS A 699 5.34 31.83 -42.88
N THR A 700 4.28 31.24 -42.35
CA THR A 700 3.99 31.14 -40.93
C THR A 700 3.66 29.71 -40.56
N LEU A 701 4.19 29.25 -39.43
CA LEU A 701 4.00 27.89 -38.95
C LEU A 701 3.68 27.91 -37.44
N GLN A 702 2.48 27.45 -37.10
CA GLN A 702 1.99 27.37 -35.73
C GLN A 702 1.42 25.98 -35.45
N THR A 703 1.64 25.50 -34.24
CA THR A 703 1.12 24.22 -33.74
C THR A 703 0.18 24.48 -32.59
N GLU A 704 -0.83 23.63 -32.48
CA GLU A 704 -1.76 23.62 -31.35
C GLU A 704 -1.76 22.24 -30.69
N LEU A 705 -1.98 22.21 -29.38
CA LEU A 705 -2.19 20.96 -28.67
C LEU A 705 -3.66 20.54 -28.84
N LEU A 706 -3.88 19.26 -29.07
CA LEU A 706 -5.20 18.64 -29.09
C LEU A 706 -5.40 17.84 -27.82
N LEU A 707 -6.49 18.10 -27.10
CA LEU A 707 -6.95 17.29 -25.97
C LEU A 707 -8.06 16.36 -26.46
N ASN A 708 -7.85 15.05 -26.40
CA ASN A 708 -8.78 14.03 -26.94
C ASN A 708 -9.20 14.32 -28.39
N HIS A 709 -8.22 14.74 -29.22
CA HIS A 709 -8.39 15.15 -30.63
C HIS A 709 -9.12 16.50 -30.86
N GLU A 710 -9.46 17.24 -29.82
CA GLU A 710 -10.07 18.58 -29.93
C GLU A 710 -9.05 19.70 -29.64
N PRO A 711 -9.06 20.82 -30.39
CA PRO A 711 -8.15 21.94 -30.16
C PRO A 711 -8.18 22.50 -28.73
N LEU A 712 -7.00 22.68 -28.15
CA LEU A 712 -6.83 23.30 -26.84
C LEU A 712 -6.56 24.79 -27.00
N GLU A 713 -7.59 25.62 -26.82
CA GLU A 713 -7.47 27.08 -26.90
C GLU A 713 -6.36 27.62 -25.99
N GLY A 714 -5.52 28.53 -26.52
CA GLY A 714 -4.39 29.09 -25.79
C GLY A 714 -3.10 28.26 -25.82
N SER A 715 -3.11 27.06 -26.41
CA SER A 715 -1.91 26.19 -26.53
C SER A 715 -1.05 26.44 -27.78
N LYS A 716 -1.44 27.43 -28.60
CA LYS A 716 -0.79 27.76 -29.87
C LYS A 716 0.64 28.22 -29.64
N ALA A 717 1.57 27.65 -30.41
CA ALA A 717 2.98 28.05 -30.38
C ALA A 717 3.56 28.10 -31.80
N GLU A 718 4.36 29.12 -32.08
CA GLU A 718 5.19 29.15 -33.29
C GLU A 718 6.26 28.06 -33.22
N THR A 719 6.49 27.41 -34.36
CA THR A 719 7.57 26.43 -34.54
C THR A 719 8.23 26.65 -35.89
N ASP A 720 9.50 26.27 -36.02
CA ASP A 720 10.25 26.41 -37.27
C ASP A 720 10.07 25.17 -38.18
N VAL A 721 9.77 24.01 -37.59
CA VAL A 721 9.51 22.75 -38.30
C VAL A 721 8.38 21.97 -37.63
N TYR A 722 7.51 21.39 -38.44
CA TYR A 722 6.49 20.44 -38.01
C TYR A 722 6.45 19.24 -38.95
N VAL A 723 6.40 18.04 -38.39
CA VAL A 723 6.32 16.79 -39.18
C VAL A 723 4.95 16.15 -39.01
N LYS A 724 4.21 16.04 -40.10
CA LYS A 724 2.96 15.28 -40.15
C LYS A 724 3.26 13.86 -40.64
N LYS A 725 3.12 12.88 -39.75
CA LYS A 725 3.27 11.46 -40.09
C LYS A 725 1.99 10.94 -40.76
N GLN A 726 2.14 10.20 -41.85
CA GLN A 726 1.07 9.52 -42.59
C GLN A 726 1.33 8.01 -42.56
N GLN A 727 0.35 7.19 -42.97
CA GLN A 727 0.47 5.72 -42.93
C GLN A 727 1.69 5.18 -43.73
N ASP A 728 2.07 5.86 -44.82
CA ASP A 728 3.17 5.44 -45.72
C ASP A 728 4.19 6.56 -46.02
N GLY A 729 4.26 7.63 -45.23
CA GLY A 729 5.23 8.72 -45.46
C GLY A 729 5.17 9.87 -44.46
N CYS A 730 6.02 10.88 -44.66
CA CYS A 730 6.16 12.03 -43.77
C CYS A 730 6.13 13.35 -44.56
N SER A 731 5.28 14.29 -44.13
CA SER A 731 5.24 15.65 -44.67
C SER A 731 5.90 16.62 -43.69
N PHE A 732 6.97 17.28 -44.12
CA PHE A 732 7.69 18.31 -43.39
C PHE A 732 7.16 19.68 -43.78
N TYR A 733 6.61 20.40 -42.80
CA TYR A 733 6.22 21.80 -42.94
C TYR A 733 7.32 22.65 -42.32
N LEU A 734 7.95 23.50 -43.14
CA LEU A 734 9.06 24.36 -42.72
C LEU A 734 8.62 25.82 -42.74
N LYS A 735 8.97 26.59 -41.71
CA LYS A 735 8.83 28.05 -41.74
C LYS A 735 9.90 28.63 -42.67
N HIS A 736 9.49 29.43 -43.64
CA HIS A 736 10.36 30.07 -44.63
C HIS A 736 11.40 30.93 -43.91
N ASN A 737 12.67 30.80 -44.31
CA ASN A 737 13.78 31.51 -43.71
C ASN A 737 14.76 31.95 -44.80
N ASP A 738 14.69 33.23 -45.17
CA ASP A 738 15.53 33.82 -46.23
C ASP A 738 17.02 33.82 -45.86
N ASP A 739 17.34 33.99 -44.58
CA ASP A 739 18.71 34.15 -44.09
C ASP A 739 19.45 32.81 -43.90
N MET A 740 18.81 31.67 -44.20
CA MET A 740 19.36 30.32 -43.99
C MET A 740 20.00 30.15 -42.60
N VAL A 741 19.34 30.72 -41.57
CA VAL A 741 19.92 30.81 -40.23
C VAL A 741 20.37 29.41 -39.76
N PRO A 742 21.66 29.21 -39.40
CA PRO A 742 22.20 27.88 -39.10
C PRO A 742 21.41 27.10 -38.04
N LYS A 743 20.82 27.81 -37.06
CA LYS A 743 19.96 27.22 -36.02
C LYS A 743 18.75 26.50 -36.62
N VAL A 744 18.03 27.16 -37.54
CA VAL A 744 16.82 26.63 -38.16
C VAL A 744 17.17 25.49 -39.11
N VAL A 745 18.21 25.65 -39.92
CA VAL A 745 18.68 24.59 -40.83
C VAL A 745 19.05 23.32 -40.06
N ASN A 746 19.76 23.48 -38.94
CA ASN A 746 20.13 22.37 -38.08
C ASN A 746 18.91 21.70 -37.43
N GLU A 747 17.91 22.47 -36.99
CA GLU A 747 16.67 21.93 -36.42
C GLU A 747 15.88 21.08 -37.43
N VAL A 748 15.79 21.55 -38.68
CA VAL A 748 15.19 20.78 -39.79
C VAL A 748 15.98 19.51 -40.07
N ASN A 749 17.31 19.57 -40.14
CA ASN A 749 18.16 18.40 -40.38
C ASN A 749 18.08 17.35 -39.26
N MET A 750 17.95 17.78 -38.00
CA MET A 750 17.72 16.88 -36.88
C MET A 750 16.37 16.15 -36.99
N CYS A 751 15.31 16.87 -37.42
CA CYS A 751 14.01 16.25 -37.68
C CYS A 751 14.07 15.27 -38.86
N LEU A 752 14.72 15.65 -39.96
CA LEU A 752 14.93 14.78 -41.13
C LEU A 752 15.67 13.50 -40.73
N THR A 753 16.78 13.61 -40.00
CA THR A 753 17.54 12.47 -39.48
C THR A 753 16.66 11.49 -38.70
N LYS A 754 15.83 12.01 -37.80
CA LYS A 754 14.92 11.22 -36.96
C LYS A 754 13.88 10.45 -37.77
N GLU A 755 13.23 11.12 -38.71
CA GLU A 755 12.16 10.52 -39.48
C GLU A 755 12.68 9.64 -40.62
N ILE A 756 13.84 9.95 -41.22
CA ILE A 756 14.52 9.04 -42.17
C ILE A 756 14.82 7.70 -41.49
N ASN A 757 15.35 7.71 -40.26
CA ASN A 757 15.58 6.44 -39.55
C ASN A 757 14.27 5.73 -39.18
N ALA A 758 13.22 6.47 -38.80
CA ALA A 758 11.91 5.88 -38.54
C ALA A 758 11.32 5.20 -39.79
N LEU A 759 11.46 5.82 -40.97
CA LEU A 759 11.06 5.24 -42.26
C LEU A 759 11.92 4.03 -42.65
N LEU A 760 13.19 4.01 -42.25
CA LEU A 760 14.09 2.84 -42.30
C LEU A 760 13.76 1.76 -41.26
N LYS A 761 12.62 1.85 -40.56
CA LYS A 761 12.20 0.94 -39.48
C LYS A 761 13.20 0.87 -38.32
N ASN A 762 13.84 2.00 -38.02
CA ASN A 762 14.85 2.16 -36.96
C ASN A 762 16.04 1.21 -37.13
N CYS A 763 16.50 0.97 -38.35
CA CYS A 763 17.65 0.10 -38.61
C CYS A 763 19.00 0.73 -38.24
N LEU A 764 19.06 2.07 -38.06
CA LEU A 764 20.29 2.76 -37.73
C LEU A 764 20.53 2.86 -36.21
N THR A 765 21.78 2.72 -35.80
CA THR A 765 22.25 2.82 -34.41
C THR A 765 22.37 4.27 -33.93
N THR A 766 22.48 4.47 -32.60
CA THR A 766 22.64 5.82 -32.00
C THR A 766 23.89 6.56 -32.47
N SER A 767 24.99 5.86 -32.78
CA SER A 767 26.19 6.46 -33.39
C SER A 767 25.92 6.93 -34.82
N SER A 768 25.16 6.15 -35.57
CA SER A 768 24.83 6.42 -36.97
C SER A 768 23.82 7.56 -37.14
N PHE A 769 22.99 7.83 -36.13
CA PHE A 769 22.17 9.05 -36.07
C PHE A 769 23.00 10.33 -36.23
N LEU A 770 24.15 10.42 -35.55
CA LEU A 770 25.02 11.59 -35.62
C LEU A 770 25.67 11.72 -37.00
N VAL A 771 26.04 10.59 -37.61
CA VAL A 771 26.64 10.57 -38.95
C VAL A 771 25.61 10.97 -40.00
N LEU A 772 24.37 10.45 -39.91
CA LEU A 772 23.29 10.82 -40.82
C LEU A 772 23.01 12.33 -40.78
N GLY A 773 23.00 12.93 -39.60
CA GLY A 773 22.87 14.39 -39.45
C GLY A 773 24.00 15.17 -40.12
N HIS A 774 25.24 14.69 -40.01
CA HIS A 774 26.38 15.29 -40.73
C HIS A 774 26.30 15.09 -42.24
N LEU A 775 25.84 13.93 -42.72
CA LEU A 775 25.68 13.64 -44.14
C LEU A 775 24.64 14.57 -44.81
N LEU A 776 23.57 14.93 -44.09
CA LEU A 776 22.56 15.91 -44.56
C LEU A 776 23.13 17.33 -44.74
N LEU A 777 24.29 17.62 -44.14
CA LEU A 777 25.01 18.90 -44.27
C LEU A 777 26.13 18.84 -45.32
N CYS A 778 26.39 17.70 -45.97
CA CYS A 778 27.46 17.57 -46.95
C CYS A 778 27.04 18.13 -48.31
N ASP A 779 27.81 19.09 -48.83
CA ASP A 779 27.54 19.72 -50.12
C ASP A 779 27.95 18.85 -51.32
N ASN A 780 28.89 17.91 -51.14
CA ASN A 780 29.51 17.11 -52.20
C ASN A 780 30.07 15.77 -51.69
N MET A 781 30.59 14.95 -52.61
CA MET A 781 31.15 13.63 -52.30
C MET A 781 32.41 13.69 -51.41
N GLU A 782 33.26 14.71 -51.58
CA GLU A 782 34.47 14.87 -50.76
C GLU A 782 34.11 15.10 -49.28
N ASP A 783 33.06 15.87 -49.02
CA ASP A 783 32.54 16.11 -47.67
C ASP A 783 31.91 14.84 -47.06
N VAL A 784 31.22 14.04 -47.88
CA VAL A 784 30.69 12.73 -47.48
C VAL A 784 31.82 11.76 -47.14
N GLU A 785 32.85 11.64 -47.98
CA GLU A 785 34.00 10.77 -47.73
C GLU A 785 34.77 11.16 -46.47
N LYS A 786 35.03 12.46 -46.28
CA LYS A 786 35.61 12.99 -45.04
C LYS A 786 34.74 12.66 -43.83
N THR A 787 33.41 12.77 -43.97
CA THR A 787 32.45 12.48 -42.90
C THR A 787 32.43 10.99 -42.56
N LEU A 788 32.39 10.09 -43.55
CA LEU A 788 32.47 8.64 -43.34
C LEU A 788 33.79 8.25 -42.67
N ALA A 789 34.93 8.75 -43.19
CA ALA A 789 36.25 8.48 -42.65
C ALA A 789 36.42 8.97 -41.20
N LYS A 790 35.91 10.18 -40.90
CA LYS A 790 35.96 10.76 -39.55
C LYS A 790 35.22 9.92 -38.52
N HIS A 791 34.13 9.24 -38.93
CA HIS A 791 33.33 8.40 -38.04
C HIS A 791 33.72 6.91 -38.13
N GLY A 792 34.82 6.59 -38.81
CA GLY A 792 35.32 5.21 -38.93
C GLY A 792 34.39 4.28 -39.72
N ILE A 793 33.50 4.83 -40.54
CA ILE A 793 32.60 4.05 -41.38
C ILE A 793 33.36 3.67 -42.64
N HIS A 794 33.29 2.39 -42.99
CA HIS A 794 33.82 1.96 -44.26
C HIS A 794 33.05 2.68 -45.37
N ASN A 795 33.74 3.58 -46.07
CA ASN A 795 33.32 3.99 -47.40
C ASN A 795 33.39 2.69 -48.20
N SER A 796 32.27 1.95 -48.26
CA SER A 796 32.07 1.04 -49.35
C SER A 796 32.18 1.95 -50.54
N GLY A 797 33.34 1.95 -51.20
CA GLY A 797 33.50 2.75 -52.38
C GLY A 797 32.29 2.49 -53.26
N LEU A 798 32.02 3.40 -54.19
CA LEU A 798 31.57 2.84 -55.46
C LEU A 798 32.51 1.64 -55.68
N GLU A 799 31.98 0.41 -55.62
CA GLU A 799 32.56 -0.65 -56.41
C GLU A 799 32.38 -0.12 -57.85
N GLU A 800 33.17 0.90 -58.21
CA GLU A 800 33.80 1.02 -59.50
C GLU A 800 34.49 -0.32 -59.59
N GLY A 801 33.75 -1.31 -60.10
CA GLY A 801 34.32 -2.58 -60.43
C GLY A 801 35.59 -2.24 -61.17
N HIS A 802 36.71 -2.55 -60.55
CA HIS A 802 37.96 -2.73 -61.28
C HIS A 802 37.81 -3.88 -62.32
N ASP A 803 36.61 -4.47 -62.40
CA ASP A 803 36.06 -5.41 -63.37
C ASP A 803 34.91 -4.83 -64.25
N ALA A 804 34.67 -3.51 -64.29
CA ALA A 804 33.60 -2.95 -65.13
C ALA A 804 33.97 -3.07 -66.62
N LEU A 805 33.44 -4.10 -67.27
CA LEU A 805 33.61 -4.32 -68.70
C LEU A 805 33.29 -3.03 -69.49
N PRO A 806 34.01 -2.75 -70.60
CA PRO A 806 33.77 -1.54 -71.40
C PRO A 806 32.29 -1.41 -71.75
N LYS A 807 31.73 -0.20 -71.64
CA LYS A 807 30.34 0.02 -72.03
C LYS A 807 30.19 -0.24 -73.54
N PRO A 808 29.16 -1.01 -73.98
CA PRO A 808 28.86 -1.15 -75.39
C PRO A 808 28.65 0.23 -76.03
N GLY A 809 29.22 0.44 -77.22
CA GLY A 809 29.21 1.73 -77.93
C GLY A 809 30.46 2.58 -77.75
N CYS A 810 31.34 2.28 -76.79
CA CYS A 810 32.61 2.98 -76.66
C CYS A 810 33.61 2.55 -77.76
N LEU A 811 34.47 3.47 -78.18
CA LEU A 811 35.57 3.20 -79.10
C LEU A 811 36.52 2.14 -78.52
N ILE A 812 36.89 1.18 -79.35
CA ILE A 812 37.98 0.24 -79.06
C ILE A 812 39.27 1.04 -79.20
N PRO A 813 40.14 1.07 -78.17
CA PRO A 813 41.42 1.75 -78.27
C PRO A 813 42.25 1.18 -79.42
N GLU A 814 42.97 2.04 -80.15
CA GLU A 814 43.76 1.66 -81.34
C GLU A 814 44.73 0.48 -81.06
N GLU A 815 45.24 0.35 -79.82
CA GLU A 815 46.12 -0.74 -79.42
C GLU A 815 45.47 -2.14 -79.50
N TRP A 816 44.15 -2.23 -79.46
CA TRP A 816 43.41 -3.50 -79.51
C TRP A 816 42.95 -3.90 -80.91
N HIS A 817 43.05 -3.00 -81.91
CA HIS A 817 42.62 -3.28 -83.29
C HIS A 817 43.36 -4.46 -83.95
N ASP A 818 44.60 -4.72 -83.54
CA ASP A 818 45.36 -5.87 -84.03
C ASP A 818 44.81 -7.22 -83.54
N CYS A 819 44.12 -7.23 -82.39
CA CYS A 819 43.50 -8.44 -81.82
C CYS A 819 42.14 -8.77 -82.44
N LEU A 820 41.62 -7.93 -83.33
CA LEU A 820 40.40 -8.20 -84.09
C LEU A 820 40.72 -9.20 -85.22
N ASP A 821 40.08 -10.36 -85.15
CA ASP A 821 40.23 -11.42 -86.16
C ASP A 821 39.45 -11.08 -87.42
N MET A 822 40.16 -11.11 -88.55
CA MET A 822 39.63 -10.74 -89.87
C MET A 822 38.98 -11.92 -90.61
N ASN A 823 38.91 -13.11 -89.99
CA ASN A 823 38.24 -14.24 -90.62
C ASN A 823 36.74 -13.99 -90.77
N PHE A 824 36.24 -14.02 -92.01
CA PHE A 824 34.83 -13.81 -92.33
C PHE A 824 33.93 -14.99 -91.94
N LEU A 825 34.53 -16.14 -91.59
CA LEU A 825 33.86 -17.35 -91.09
C LEU A 825 33.65 -17.39 -89.56
N ASN A 826 33.93 -16.28 -88.87
CA ASN A 826 33.75 -16.23 -87.41
C ASN A 826 32.27 -16.42 -87.02
N ASN A 827 32.06 -17.25 -86.00
CA ASN A 827 30.76 -17.44 -85.35
C ASN A 827 30.81 -16.77 -83.98
N PHE A 828 29.68 -16.19 -83.58
CA PHE A 828 29.57 -15.40 -82.35
C PHE A 828 28.54 -16.00 -81.40
N GLU A 829 28.85 -16.02 -80.11
CA GLU A 829 27.96 -16.55 -79.08
C GLU A 829 27.18 -15.43 -78.35
N SER A 830 25.99 -15.77 -77.85
CA SER A 830 25.19 -14.86 -77.04
C SER A 830 25.94 -14.49 -75.75
N GLY A 831 26.07 -13.19 -75.49
CA GLY A 831 26.82 -12.61 -74.36
C GLY A 831 28.27 -12.26 -74.69
N GLU A 832 28.77 -12.56 -75.90
CA GLU A 832 30.16 -12.29 -76.29
C GLU A 832 30.40 -10.81 -76.62
N PHE A 833 31.51 -10.24 -76.14
CA PHE A 833 32.02 -8.93 -76.56
C PHE A 833 32.75 -9.02 -77.90
N VAL A 834 32.34 -8.19 -78.85
CA VAL A 834 32.86 -8.17 -80.23
C VAL A 834 33.19 -6.75 -80.65
N GLY A 835 34.11 -6.62 -81.60
CA GLY A 835 34.33 -5.36 -82.32
C GLY A 835 33.26 -5.17 -83.37
N PHE A 836 32.58 -4.03 -83.37
CA PHE A 836 31.59 -3.66 -84.37
C PHE A 836 32.11 -2.48 -85.20
N SER A 837 32.05 -2.58 -86.52
CA SER A 837 32.39 -1.49 -87.44
C SER A 837 31.15 -1.12 -88.27
N LYS A 838 30.71 0.14 -88.15
CA LYS A 838 29.44 0.63 -88.72
C LYS A 838 29.59 1.08 -90.18
N ASP A 839 30.81 1.36 -90.62
CA ASP A 839 31.13 1.99 -91.91
C ASP A 839 32.60 1.77 -92.33
N GLU A 840 32.97 2.12 -93.57
CA GLU A 840 34.33 1.98 -94.13
C GLU A 840 35.39 2.90 -93.47
N SER A 841 35.05 3.55 -92.36
CA SER A 841 35.84 4.55 -91.63
C SER A 841 37.10 4.00 -90.95
N GLY A 842 37.15 2.69 -90.68
CA GLY A 842 38.26 2.03 -89.98
C GLY A 842 38.22 2.20 -88.46
N GLU A 843 37.10 2.71 -87.91
CA GLU A 843 36.86 2.77 -86.46
C GLU A 843 36.10 1.52 -85.97
N TYR A 844 36.47 1.03 -84.78
CA TYR A 844 35.89 -0.15 -84.16
C TYR A 844 35.28 0.21 -82.79
N LEU A 845 34.05 -0.22 -82.53
CA LEU A 845 33.32 0.01 -81.29
C LEU A 845 33.15 -1.31 -80.52
N TYR A 846 33.12 -1.27 -79.19
CA TYR A 846 32.71 -2.43 -78.40
C TYR A 846 31.22 -2.68 -78.57
N ALA A 847 30.83 -3.92 -78.84
CA ALA A 847 29.44 -4.35 -78.88
C ALA A 847 29.26 -5.72 -78.21
N ILE A 848 28.06 -6.03 -77.74
CA ILE A 848 27.73 -7.33 -77.14
C ILE A 848 26.74 -8.06 -78.04
N VAL A 849 27.02 -9.32 -78.36
CA VAL A 849 26.07 -10.16 -79.12
C VAL A 849 24.95 -10.60 -78.19
N ILE A 850 23.70 -10.28 -78.52
CA ILE A 850 22.54 -10.64 -77.70
C ILE A 850 21.95 -11.97 -78.15
N ASN A 851 21.76 -12.15 -79.45
CA ASN A 851 21.33 -13.42 -80.02
C ASN A 851 21.53 -13.43 -81.55
N ARG A 852 21.61 -14.63 -82.10
CA ARG A 852 21.59 -14.87 -83.54
C ARG A 852 20.13 -14.93 -84.03
N LEU A 853 19.85 -14.34 -85.20
CA LEU A 853 18.50 -14.07 -85.70
C LEU A 853 18.03 -15.01 -86.82
N ASP A 854 18.78 -16.06 -87.19
CA ASP A 854 18.41 -16.96 -88.29
C ASP A 854 17.36 -18.03 -87.85
N ASP A 855 16.29 -18.17 -88.65
CA ASP A 855 15.03 -18.92 -88.42
C ASP A 855 15.18 -20.49 -88.56
N PRO A 856 14.30 -21.30 -87.93
CA PRO A 856 14.53 -22.68 -87.46
C PRO A 856 14.36 -23.79 -88.52
N LEU A 857 14.47 -23.48 -89.82
CA LEU A 857 14.28 -24.44 -90.91
C LEU A 857 15.61 -24.90 -91.55
N GLY A 858 16.52 -25.46 -90.73
CA GLY A 858 17.41 -26.58 -91.09
C GLY A 858 18.31 -26.52 -92.34
N GLN A 859 18.43 -25.41 -93.06
CA GLN A 859 19.44 -25.21 -94.11
C GLN A 859 20.56 -24.34 -93.58
N MET A 860 21.67 -24.97 -93.17
CA MET A 860 22.92 -24.30 -92.79
C MET A 860 23.51 -23.58 -94.00
N ARG A 861 23.11 -22.32 -94.23
CA ARG A 861 24.02 -21.36 -94.87
C ARG A 861 24.87 -20.77 -93.76
N GLN A 862 26.11 -21.24 -93.65
CA GLN A 862 27.07 -20.73 -92.68
C GLN A 862 27.47 -19.26 -92.97
N PHE A 863 27.20 -18.80 -94.20
CA PHE A 863 27.52 -17.48 -94.71
C PHE A 863 26.29 -16.56 -94.64
N LEU A 864 26.46 -15.35 -94.08
CA LEU A 864 25.45 -14.28 -93.88
C LEU A 864 24.51 -14.39 -92.67
N ALA A 865 24.97 -15.03 -91.59
CA ALA A 865 24.23 -15.05 -90.33
C ALA A 865 23.99 -13.62 -89.78
N ARG A 866 22.74 -13.30 -89.41
CA ARG A 866 22.41 -12.01 -88.79
C ARG A 866 22.39 -12.12 -87.27
N TYR A 867 22.91 -11.09 -86.60
CA TYR A 867 23.00 -11.02 -85.15
C TYR A 867 22.36 -9.73 -84.64
N LYS A 868 21.66 -9.83 -83.53
CA LYS A 868 21.26 -8.67 -82.74
C LYS A 868 22.38 -8.34 -81.76
N ILE A 869 22.87 -7.12 -81.79
CA ILE A 869 23.95 -6.66 -80.91
C ILE A 869 23.52 -5.44 -80.12
N GLN A 870 24.13 -5.24 -78.95
CA GLN A 870 23.99 -4.06 -78.12
C GLN A 870 25.20 -3.14 -78.33
N VAL A 871 24.94 -1.85 -78.62
CA VAL A 871 25.95 -0.81 -78.90
C VAL A 871 25.75 0.42 -78.00
N GLY A 872 24.96 0.31 -76.94
CA GLY A 872 24.69 1.34 -75.93
C GLY A 872 23.90 0.76 -74.76
N SER A 873 23.62 1.55 -73.71
CA SER A 873 22.88 1.09 -72.52
C SER A 873 21.56 0.40 -72.89
N ASP A 874 20.85 0.91 -73.89
CA ASP A 874 19.56 0.41 -74.38
C ASP A 874 19.44 0.40 -75.93
N ASP A 875 20.55 0.58 -76.66
CA ASP A 875 20.57 0.60 -78.13
C ASP A 875 20.95 -0.77 -78.70
N PHE A 876 19.99 -1.39 -79.40
CA PHE A 876 20.16 -2.69 -80.06
C PHE A 876 20.02 -2.55 -81.57
N ILE A 877 20.99 -3.08 -82.31
CA ILE A 877 21.00 -3.06 -83.78
C ILE A 877 21.17 -4.46 -84.34
N GLU A 878 20.65 -4.69 -85.54
CA GLU A 878 20.77 -5.95 -86.27
C GLU A 878 21.81 -5.84 -87.38
N VAL A 879 22.85 -6.67 -87.32
CA VAL A 879 24.01 -6.58 -88.22
C VAL A 879 24.36 -7.94 -88.84
N SER A 880 25.14 -7.92 -89.92
CA SER A 880 25.68 -9.12 -90.54
C SER A 880 26.91 -9.62 -89.77
N SER A 881 27.21 -10.92 -89.83
CA SER A 881 28.48 -11.47 -89.32
C SER A 881 29.71 -10.79 -89.92
N LEU A 882 29.58 -10.18 -91.11
CA LEU A 882 30.63 -9.43 -91.80
C LEU A 882 30.95 -8.06 -91.15
N ASP A 883 30.07 -7.55 -90.29
CA ASP A 883 30.26 -6.27 -89.57
C ASP A 883 30.88 -6.48 -88.17
N LEU A 884 30.97 -7.75 -87.71
CA LEU A 884 31.38 -8.14 -86.36
C LEU A 884 32.75 -8.83 -86.34
N TYR A 885 33.66 -8.40 -85.48
CA TYR A 885 35.03 -8.87 -85.40
C TYR A 885 35.27 -9.51 -84.03
N GLN A 886 35.76 -10.74 -84.03
CA GLN A 886 36.03 -11.47 -82.80
C GLN A 886 37.40 -11.05 -82.23
N PHE A 887 37.50 -10.90 -80.91
CA PHE A 887 38.80 -10.69 -80.27
C PHE A 887 39.55 -12.02 -80.14
N LYS A 888 40.61 -12.22 -80.93
CA LYS A 888 41.51 -13.39 -80.81
C LYS A 888 42.94 -12.93 -80.58
N ARG A 889 43.61 -13.54 -79.60
CA ARG A 889 45.03 -13.26 -79.28
C ARG A 889 45.89 -14.50 -79.52
N GLU A 890 47.08 -14.30 -80.10
CA GLU A 890 48.10 -15.34 -80.20
C GLU A 890 48.64 -15.70 -78.81
N LYS A 891 48.68 -17.00 -78.49
CA LYS A 891 49.39 -17.52 -77.32
C LYS A 891 50.91 -17.40 -77.57
N LYS A 892 51.57 -16.40 -76.99
CA LYS A 892 53.03 -16.44 -76.81
C LYS A 892 53.39 -17.65 -75.94
N ALA A 893 54.28 -18.52 -76.42
CA ALA A 893 54.82 -19.61 -75.63
C ALA A 893 55.55 -19.03 -74.39
N THR A 894 55.01 -19.27 -73.19
CA THR A 894 55.57 -18.80 -71.93
C THR A 894 56.58 -19.80 -71.36
N VAL A 895 57.78 -19.32 -71.06
CA VAL A 895 58.79 -20.01 -70.23
C VAL A 895 58.45 -19.79 -68.76
N SER A 896 58.53 -20.85 -67.96
CA SER A 896 58.19 -20.92 -66.53
C SER A 896 59.25 -20.32 -65.61
N THR A 897 58.81 -19.73 -64.49
CA THR A 897 59.31 -19.90 -63.09
C THR A 897 58.62 -18.82 -62.24
N GLY A 898 58.00 -19.01 -61.08
CA GLY A 898 57.73 -20.17 -60.24
C GLY A 898 57.19 -19.65 -58.89
N SER A 899 56.02 -20.17 -58.46
CA SER A 899 55.53 -20.44 -57.09
C SER A 899 55.49 -19.29 -56.05
N THR A 900 54.47 -19.07 -55.21
CA THR A 900 53.41 -19.87 -54.55
C THR A 900 52.36 -18.86 -54.02
N CYS A 901 51.05 -19.11 -53.95
CA CYS A 901 50.42 -20.07 -53.06
C CYS A 901 49.02 -20.47 -53.57
N THR A 902 48.80 -21.78 -53.64
CA THR A 902 47.53 -22.51 -53.76
C THR A 902 46.72 -22.35 -52.45
N ASP A 903 45.40 -22.43 -52.37
CA ASP A 903 44.44 -23.47 -52.76
C ASP A 903 43.07 -22.78 -53.01
N ILE A 904 42.22 -23.15 -53.97
CA ILE A 904 41.42 -24.38 -54.06
C ILE A 904 41.13 -24.64 -55.54
N GLU A 905 41.56 -25.80 -56.02
CA GLU A 905 41.18 -26.37 -57.31
C GLU A 905 40.36 -27.63 -57.02
N ARG A 906 39.13 -27.70 -57.55
CA ARG A 906 38.49 -28.90 -58.16
C ARG A 906 36.97 -28.75 -58.18
N LEU A 907 36.42 -28.63 -59.39
CA LEU A 907 35.34 -29.49 -59.93
C LEU A 907 34.86 -28.90 -61.27
N LEU A 908 35.53 -29.20 -62.38
CA LEU A 908 34.88 -29.39 -63.68
C LEU A 908 35.73 -30.33 -64.55
N THR A 909 35.20 -31.52 -64.78
CA THR A 909 35.79 -32.55 -65.63
C THR A 909 35.44 -32.34 -67.12
N SER A 910 36.48 -32.46 -67.95
CA SER A 910 36.53 -33.06 -69.31
C SER A 910 35.79 -32.44 -70.50
N ARG A 911 36.53 -31.73 -71.37
CA ARG A 911 36.90 -32.19 -72.75
C ARG A 911 37.98 -31.27 -73.41
N PRO A 912 38.89 -31.79 -74.27
CA PRO A 912 40.05 -31.07 -74.84
C PRO A 912 39.83 -30.62 -76.32
N PRO A 913 40.81 -29.99 -77.01
CA PRO A 913 40.80 -28.60 -77.51
C PRO A 913 40.52 -28.46 -79.04
N PRO A 914 40.61 -27.24 -79.61
CA PRO A 914 41.34 -27.13 -80.88
C PRO A 914 42.47 -26.09 -80.84
N LYS A 915 43.68 -26.56 -81.09
CA LYS A 915 44.77 -25.78 -81.71
C LYS A 915 44.52 -25.70 -83.22
N ARG A 916 44.87 -24.56 -83.82
CA ARG A 916 45.61 -24.34 -85.10
C ARG A 916 45.75 -22.81 -85.22
N VAL A 917 46.90 -22.18 -85.01
CA VAL A 917 48.22 -22.23 -85.71
C VAL A 917 48.05 -21.91 -87.19
N PHE A 918 48.60 -20.77 -87.59
CA PHE A 918 48.76 -20.30 -88.97
C PHE A 918 49.19 -21.48 -89.88
N PRO A 919 48.68 -21.62 -91.12
CA PRO A 919 48.99 -22.78 -91.95
C PRO A 919 50.50 -22.94 -92.13
N GLU A 920 51.01 -24.17 -92.02
CA GLU A 920 52.46 -24.43 -92.01
C GLU A 920 53.07 -24.45 -93.42
N THR A 921 52.24 -24.48 -94.48
CA THR A 921 52.69 -24.54 -95.88
C THR A 921 51.91 -23.60 -96.80
N PHE A 922 52.57 -23.09 -97.84
CA PHE A 922 51.98 -22.15 -98.81
C PHE A 922 50.81 -22.77 -99.61
N GLU A 923 50.86 -24.07 -99.89
CA GLU A 923 49.85 -24.80 -100.66
C GLU A 923 48.52 -24.97 -99.90
N GLU A 924 48.57 -25.09 -98.57
CA GLU A 924 47.37 -25.04 -97.73
C GLU A 924 46.74 -23.66 -97.75
N ILE A 925 47.56 -22.60 -97.77
CA ILE A 925 47.09 -21.21 -97.86
C ILE A 925 46.42 -20.95 -99.21
N LYS A 926 47.00 -21.44 -100.32
CA LYS A 926 46.37 -21.33 -101.66
C LYS A 926 44.99 -21.99 -101.69
N ARG A 927 44.88 -23.20 -101.13
CA ARG A 927 43.60 -23.91 -101.06
C ARG A 927 42.58 -23.14 -100.21
N GLU A 928 42.98 -22.62 -99.06
CA GLU A 928 42.08 -21.80 -98.20
C GLU A 928 41.64 -20.52 -98.92
N ILE A 929 42.55 -19.86 -99.64
CA ILE A 929 42.25 -18.67 -100.44
C ILE A 929 41.27 -19.00 -101.57
N ASP A 930 41.51 -20.07 -102.34
CA ASP A 930 40.64 -20.48 -103.44
C ASP A 930 39.24 -20.90 -102.96
N GLU A 931 39.16 -21.69 -101.88
CA GLU A 931 37.89 -22.09 -101.27
C GLU A 931 37.12 -20.85 -100.77
N SER A 932 37.80 -19.95 -100.05
CA SER A 932 37.22 -18.70 -99.56
C SER A 932 36.74 -17.80 -100.71
N LEU A 933 37.56 -17.62 -101.74
CA LEU A 933 37.19 -16.78 -102.89
C LEU A 933 36.02 -17.36 -103.67
N ASN A 934 35.93 -18.68 -103.83
CA ASN A 934 34.81 -19.34 -104.50
C ASN A 934 33.48 -19.08 -103.76
N GLU A 935 33.50 -19.14 -102.43
CA GLU A 935 32.32 -18.82 -101.60
C GLU A 935 31.97 -17.33 -101.65
N ILE A 936 32.98 -16.46 -101.53
CA ILE A 936 32.79 -15.00 -101.55
C ILE A 936 32.30 -14.51 -102.92
N TRP A 937 32.74 -15.12 -104.02
CA TRP A 937 32.35 -14.69 -105.37
C TRP A 937 30.86 -14.87 -105.66
N ASN A 938 30.19 -15.75 -104.92
CA ASN A 938 28.75 -15.99 -105.02
C ASN A 938 27.89 -15.00 -104.21
N MET A 939 28.50 -14.07 -103.46
CA MET A 939 27.81 -13.09 -102.61
C MET A 939 27.33 -11.84 -103.38
N SER A 940 26.43 -11.07 -102.73
CA SER A 940 25.95 -9.75 -103.18
C SER A 940 27.10 -8.73 -103.23
N GLY A 941 26.99 -7.63 -104.00
CA GLY A 941 28.11 -6.72 -104.25
C GLY A 941 28.72 -6.08 -102.98
N GLU A 942 27.90 -5.69 -102.02
CA GLU A 942 28.35 -5.04 -100.77
C GLU A 942 28.93 -6.06 -99.77
N ASP A 943 28.26 -7.20 -99.60
CA ASP A 943 28.77 -8.29 -98.75
C ASP A 943 30.06 -8.89 -99.31
N LYS A 944 30.15 -9.01 -100.65
CA LYS A 944 31.36 -9.44 -101.35
C LYS A 944 32.51 -8.48 -101.10
N GLN A 945 32.27 -7.17 -101.12
CA GLN A 945 33.31 -6.18 -100.83
C GLN A 945 33.80 -6.30 -99.38
N LYS A 946 32.88 -6.43 -98.40
CA LYS A 946 33.23 -6.63 -96.98
C LYS A 946 34.01 -7.93 -96.74
N ALA A 947 33.58 -9.02 -97.37
CA ALA A 947 34.25 -10.32 -97.25
C ALA A 947 35.62 -10.35 -97.94
N ILE A 948 35.77 -9.71 -99.11
CA ILE A 948 37.08 -9.55 -99.77
C ILE A 948 37.99 -8.65 -98.93
N LYS A 949 37.51 -7.54 -98.38
CA LYS A 949 38.28 -6.69 -97.44
C LYS A 949 38.83 -7.51 -96.28
N ARG A 950 37.99 -8.35 -95.67
CA ARG A 950 38.36 -9.25 -94.58
C ARG A 950 39.43 -10.26 -94.97
N LEU A 951 39.24 -10.94 -96.09
CA LEU A 951 40.23 -11.89 -96.62
C LEU A 951 41.55 -11.20 -96.98
N TYR A 952 41.48 -9.99 -97.54
CA TYR A 952 42.61 -9.14 -97.88
C TYR A 952 43.40 -8.71 -96.64
N LEU A 953 42.74 -8.19 -95.60
CA LEU A 953 43.37 -7.81 -94.35
C LEU A 953 43.91 -9.02 -93.57
N ARG A 954 43.27 -10.18 -93.67
CA ARG A 954 43.71 -11.42 -93.02
C ARG A 954 45.07 -11.90 -93.51
N TRP A 955 45.30 -11.86 -94.82
CA TRP A 955 46.58 -12.31 -95.41
C TRP A 955 47.58 -11.18 -95.63
N HIS A 956 47.24 -9.93 -95.28
CA HIS A 956 48.16 -8.79 -95.42
C HIS A 956 49.42 -8.97 -94.55
N PRO A 957 50.64 -8.69 -95.07
CA PRO A 957 51.89 -8.88 -94.33
C PRO A 957 51.94 -8.15 -92.98
N ASP A 958 51.49 -6.89 -92.92
CA ASP A 958 51.51 -6.09 -91.67
C ASP A 958 50.63 -6.66 -90.53
N LYS A 959 49.65 -7.52 -90.86
CA LYS A 959 48.76 -8.18 -89.88
C LYS A 959 49.31 -9.53 -89.37
N ASN A 960 50.37 -10.07 -89.99
CA ASN A 960 50.93 -11.39 -89.67
C ASN A 960 52.41 -11.30 -89.26
N PRO A 961 52.74 -10.65 -88.13
CA PRO A 961 54.11 -10.50 -87.66
C PRO A 961 54.73 -11.87 -87.27
N GLY A 962 55.94 -12.16 -87.74
CA GLY A 962 56.66 -13.41 -87.53
C GLY A 962 56.48 -14.47 -88.63
N ASN A 963 55.57 -14.27 -89.59
CA ASN A 963 55.37 -15.13 -90.78
C ASN A 963 55.35 -14.29 -92.07
N GLU A 964 56.11 -13.18 -92.12
CA GLU A 964 55.99 -12.15 -93.15
C GLU A 964 56.25 -12.66 -94.58
N GLU A 965 57.18 -13.60 -94.74
CA GLU A 965 57.54 -14.16 -96.05
C GLU A 965 56.36 -14.97 -96.65
N LEU A 966 55.83 -15.93 -95.89
CA LEU A 966 54.66 -16.73 -96.26
C LEU A 966 53.40 -15.88 -96.46
N ALA A 967 53.18 -14.89 -95.59
CA ALA A 967 52.05 -13.97 -95.71
C ALA A 967 52.16 -13.09 -96.97
N ASN A 968 53.36 -12.65 -97.35
CA ASN A 968 53.57 -11.86 -98.56
C ASN A 968 53.37 -12.69 -99.83
N GLU A 969 53.78 -13.96 -99.84
CA GLU A 969 53.48 -14.88 -100.94
C GLU A 969 51.98 -15.18 -101.04
N ALA A 970 51.31 -15.43 -99.91
CA ALA A 970 49.86 -15.62 -99.83
C ALA A 970 49.08 -14.40 -100.31
N PHE A 971 49.53 -13.21 -99.92
CA PHE A 971 48.91 -11.94 -100.29
C PHE A 971 49.04 -11.66 -101.79
N LYS A 972 50.22 -11.91 -102.39
CA LYS A 972 50.41 -11.83 -103.84
C LYS A 972 49.54 -12.83 -104.59
N TYR A 973 49.44 -14.06 -104.09
CA TYR A 973 48.58 -15.08 -104.68
C TYR A 973 47.10 -14.68 -104.62
N LEU A 974 46.63 -14.18 -103.47
CA LEU A 974 45.29 -13.65 -103.28
C LEU A 974 44.97 -12.52 -104.28
N GLN A 975 45.86 -11.53 -104.40
CA GLN A 975 45.69 -10.40 -105.32
C GLN A 975 45.60 -10.87 -106.78
N ASN A 976 46.53 -11.73 -107.23
CA ASN A 976 46.51 -12.29 -108.59
C ASN A 976 45.22 -13.10 -108.84
N ARG A 977 44.76 -13.88 -107.85
CA ARG A 977 43.57 -14.71 -107.98
C ARG A 977 42.28 -13.89 -108.05
N ILE A 978 42.19 -12.80 -107.29
CA ILE A 978 41.10 -11.82 -107.36
C ILE A 978 41.08 -11.18 -108.76
N GLU A 979 42.25 -10.80 -109.30
CA GLU A 979 42.36 -10.23 -110.66
C GLU A 979 41.96 -11.24 -111.75
N GLU A 980 42.40 -12.51 -111.66
CA GLU A 980 41.99 -13.59 -112.57
C GLU A 980 40.47 -13.80 -112.58
N LEU A 981 39.84 -13.82 -111.40
CA LEU A 981 38.39 -13.99 -111.26
C LEU A 981 37.59 -12.76 -111.74
N GLN A 982 38.20 -11.57 -111.75
CA GLN A 982 37.63 -10.37 -112.37
C GLN A 982 37.76 -10.39 -113.90
N GLN A 983 38.87 -10.90 -114.44
CA GLN A 983 39.14 -10.95 -115.89
C GLN A 983 38.47 -12.13 -116.61
N GLY A 984 38.22 -13.27 -115.93
CA GLY A 984 37.67 -14.51 -116.50
C GLY A 984 36.21 -14.49 -116.99
N LYS A 985 35.51 -13.35 -116.96
CA LYS A 985 34.15 -13.17 -117.53
C LYS A 985 34.20 -12.55 -118.93
N THR A 986 34.63 -13.34 -119.91
CA THR A 986 34.33 -13.13 -121.34
C THR A 986 33.67 -14.37 -121.94
N ALA A 987 32.44 -14.69 -121.51
CA ALA A 987 31.42 -15.39 -122.30
C ALA A 987 30.08 -15.46 -121.54
N HIS A 988 29.09 -14.71 -122.01
CA HIS A 988 27.65 -14.82 -121.71
C HIS A 988 27.18 -14.76 -120.25
N SER A 989 27.05 -13.54 -119.70
CA SER A 989 25.80 -13.10 -119.07
C SER A 989 25.82 -11.59 -118.83
N THR A 990 24.86 -10.88 -119.41
CA THR A 990 24.64 -9.44 -119.31
C THR A 990 23.91 -9.07 -118.01
N SER A 991 24.37 -7.99 -117.37
CA SER A 991 23.77 -7.30 -116.20
C SER A 991 24.25 -7.70 -114.80
N SER A 992 25.42 -7.18 -114.40
CA SER A 992 25.65 -6.60 -113.05
C SER A 992 27.07 -6.00 -112.97
N THR A 993 27.16 -4.72 -112.63
CA THR A 993 28.39 -3.93 -112.42
C THR A 993 29.31 -4.59 -111.38
N CYS A 994 30.34 -5.32 -111.82
CA CYS A 994 31.41 -5.79 -110.93
C CYS A 994 32.45 -4.68 -110.81
N ARG A 995 32.53 -4.00 -109.65
CA ARG A 995 33.52 -2.95 -109.39
C ARG A 995 34.93 -3.54 -109.35
N ASP A 996 35.89 -2.77 -109.85
CA ASP A 996 37.31 -3.05 -109.71
C ASP A 996 37.72 -2.86 -108.23
N PHE A 997 38.41 -3.85 -107.64
CA PHE A 997 38.80 -3.84 -106.23
C PHE A 997 40.11 -3.10 -106.01
N GLN A 998 40.86 -2.81 -107.09
CA GLN A 998 42.16 -2.16 -107.02
C GLN A 998 42.09 -0.75 -106.40
N HIS A 999 40.96 -0.05 -106.57
CA HIS A 999 40.71 1.26 -105.94
C HIS A 999 40.62 1.20 -104.40
N PHE A 1000 40.35 0.04 -103.80
CA PHE A 1000 40.24 -0.11 -102.34
C PHE A 1000 41.54 -0.55 -101.67
N TYR A 1001 42.51 -1.06 -102.44
CA TYR A 1001 43.74 -1.62 -101.90
C TYR A 1001 44.56 -0.59 -101.11
N ASP A 1002 44.62 0.67 -101.55
CA ASP A 1002 45.34 1.72 -100.83
C ASP A 1002 44.72 2.03 -99.45
N THR A 1003 43.38 2.05 -99.37
CA THR A 1003 42.66 2.23 -98.11
C THR A 1003 42.91 1.05 -97.18
N TRP A 1004 42.80 -0.19 -97.67
CA TRP A 1004 43.01 -1.39 -96.86
C TRP A 1004 44.47 -1.56 -96.43
N ASN A 1005 45.43 -1.20 -97.29
CA ASN A 1005 46.84 -1.16 -96.93
C ASN A 1005 47.12 -0.12 -95.84
N THR A 1006 46.46 1.05 -95.92
CA THR A 1006 46.58 2.10 -94.89
C THR A 1006 46.00 1.65 -93.56
N GLU A 1007 44.87 0.94 -93.57
CA GLU A 1007 44.24 0.36 -92.39
C GLU A 1007 45.14 -0.71 -91.74
N ALA A 1008 45.69 -1.65 -92.53
CA ALA A 1008 46.62 -2.66 -92.05
C ALA A 1008 47.88 -2.03 -91.41
N ARG A 1009 48.45 -0.98 -92.02
CA ARG A 1009 49.56 -0.22 -91.46
C ARG A 1009 49.17 0.54 -90.19
N SER A 1010 47.94 1.05 -90.11
CA SER A 1010 47.45 1.75 -88.92
C SER A 1010 47.39 0.82 -87.71
N HIS A 1011 46.84 -0.39 -87.90
CA HIS A 1011 46.79 -1.39 -86.83
C HIS A 1011 48.19 -1.74 -86.32
N ARG A 1012 49.15 -1.97 -87.23
CA ARG A 1012 50.56 -2.19 -86.89
C ARG A 1012 51.16 -1.02 -86.10
N ARG A 1013 50.92 0.22 -86.50
CA ARG A 1013 51.43 1.43 -85.80
C ARG A 1013 50.83 1.58 -84.40
N GLY A 1014 49.54 1.29 -84.22
CA GLY A 1014 48.89 1.28 -82.91
C GLY A 1014 49.57 0.30 -81.95
N ARG A 1015 49.82 -0.93 -82.41
CA ARG A 1015 50.57 -1.95 -81.68
C ARG A 1015 52.00 -1.52 -81.35
N GLU A 1016 52.75 -0.99 -82.31
CA GLU A 1016 54.13 -0.54 -82.09
C GLU A 1016 54.21 0.61 -81.08
N ARG A 1017 53.31 1.61 -81.14
CA ARG A 1017 53.24 2.71 -80.16
C ARG A 1017 52.93 2.20 -78.76
N PHE A 1018 52.01 1.25 -78.63
CA PHE A 1018 51.66 0.66 -77.34
C PHE A 1018 52.88 -0.03 -76.70
N TYR A 1019 53.59 -0.87 -77.44
CA TYR A 1019 54.80 -1.54 -76.93
C TYR A 1019 55.94 -0.56 -76.61
N GLN A 1020 56.12 0.51 -77.40
CA GLN A 1020 57.15 1.52 -77.14
C GLN A 1020 56.86 2.38 -75.91
N ASN A 1021 55.62 2.80 -75.70
CA ASN A 1021 55.25 3.67 -74.57
C ASN A 1021 55.18 2.92 -73.23
N TYR A 1022 54.77 1.66 -73.22
CA TYR A 1022 54.55 0.88 -72.00
C TYR A 1022 55.68 -0.08 -71.63
N SER A 1023 56.77 -0.09 -72.40
CA SER A 1023 58.05 -0.68 -71.96
C SER A 1023 58.67 0.03 -70.74
N ARG A 1024 58.24 1.26 -70.40
CA ARG A 1024 58.88 2.08 -69.35
C ARG A 1024 57.96 2.61 -68.23
N ARG A 1025 56.64 2.40 -68.28
CA ARG A 1025 55.70 2.76 -67.18
C ARG A 1025 54.53 1.78 -67.11
N HIS A 1026 53.97 1.55 -65.91
CA HIS A 1026 52.81 0.68 -65.69
C HIS A 1026 51.57 1.26 -66.39
N TYR A 1027 51.05 0.53 -67.37
CA TYR A 1027 49.77 0.86 -68.02
C TYR A 1027 48.61 0.72 -67.04
N ASN A 1028 47.75 1.73 -66.95
CA ASN A 1028 46.47 1.65 -66.25
C ASN A 1028 45.32 1.97 -67.22
N PHE A 1029 44.72 0.91 -67.77
CA PHE A 1029 43.58 0.92 -68.68
C PHE A 1029 42.43 1.85 -68.22
N TRP A 1030 42.20 1.95 -66.90
CA TRP A 1030 41.08 2.67 -66.31
C TRP A 1030 41.28 4.19 -66.23
N SER A 1031 42.53 4.66 -66.33
CA SER A 1031 42.88 6.08 -66.19
C SER A 1031 42.59 6.91 -67.46
N TYR A 1032 42.45 6.26 -68.62
CA TYR A 1032 42.13 6.94 -69.89
C TYR A 1032 40.74 7.63 -69.86
N HIS A 1033 39.87 7.23 -68.93
CA HIS A 1033 38.48 7.68 -68.85
C HIS A 1033 38.18 8.70 -67.71
N ARG A 1034 39.16 9.38 -67.08
CA ARG A 1034 38.95 10.40 -66.01
C ARG A 1034 39.47 11.82 -66.37
N GLU A 1035 38.64 12.86 -66.19
CA GLU A 1035 38.83 14.28 -66.57
C GLU A 1035 39.86 15.09 -65.71
N THR A 1036 40.53 16.12 -66.26
CA THR A 1036 41.60 16.95 -65.61
C THR A 1036 41.34 18.48 -65.70
N PRO A 1037 41.72 19.33 -64.70
CA PRO A 1037 41.35 20.77 -64.59
C PRO A 1037 41.91 21.71 -65.70
N ARG A 1038 41.18 22.80 -66.04
CA ARG A 1038 41.48 23.71 -67.17
C ARG A 1038 41.38 25.22 -66.80
N PRO A 1039 42.43 26.05 -67.01
CA PRO A 1039 42.42 27.49 -66.70
C PRO A 1039 41.42 28.34 -67.52
N ASN A 1040 40.87 29.44 -66.95
CA ASN A 1040 39.96 30.37 -67.64
C ASN A 1040 40.52 31.81 -67.75
N ARG A 1041 41.13 32.13 -68.89
CA ARG A 1041 41.77 33.44 -69.15
C ARG A 1041 40.79 34.58 -69.39
N GLY A 1042 39.59 34.28 -69.89
CA GLY A 1042 38.58 35.30 -70.24
C GLY A 1042 37.98 35.95 -69.00
N GLU A 1043 37.59 35.13 -68.02
CA GLU A 1043 37.04 35.62 -66.75
C GLU A 1043 38.10 36.37 -65.92
N ALA A 1044 39.36 35.91 -65.92
CA ALA A 1044 40.45 36.64 -65.26
C ALA A 1044 40.57 38.10 -65.74
N LYS A 1045 40.48 38.33 -67.05
CA LYS A 1045 40.55 39.67 -67.61
C LYS A 1045 39.34 40.53 -67.23
N ARG A 1046 38.14 39.97 -67.31
CA ARG A 1046 36.88 40.66 -66.97
C ARG A 1046 36.86 41.17 -65.52
N TRP A 1047 37.30 40.35 -64.57
CA TRP A 1047 37.34 40.74 -63.15
C TRP A 1047 38.41 41.80 -62.86
N HIS A 1048 39.54 41.72 -63.56
CA HIS A 1048 40.59 42.74 -63.45
C HIS A 1048 40.15 44.10 -64.00
N GLU A 1049 39.42 44.13 -65.12
CA GLU A 1049 38.85 45.36 -65.69
C GLU A 1049 37.90 46.06 -64.69
N GLN A 1050 37.06 45.31 -63.97
CA GLN A 1050 36.20 45.88 -62.93
C GLN A 1050 37.02 46.44 -61.75
N ALA A 1051 38.08 45.74 -61.33
CA ALA A 1051 38.99 46.23 -60.29
C ALA A 1051 39.63 47.58 -60.67
N GLN A 1052 40.03 47.74 -61.95
CA GLN A 1052 40.56 49.00 -62.48
C GLN A 1052 39.50 50.11 -62.54
N CYS A 1053 38.22 49.78 -62.75
CA CYS A 1053 37.13 50.77 -62.65
C CYS A 1053 36.93 51.24 -61.21
N ASP A 1054 36.96 50.32 -60.26
CA ASP A 1054 36.74 50.61 -58.84
C ASP A 1054 37.85 51.48 -58.25
N ILE A 1055 39.13 51.23 -58.61
CA ILE A 1055 40.25 52.06 -58.17
C ILE A 1055 40.21 53.48 -58.76
N ARG A 1056 39.73 53.62 -60.01
CA ARG A 1056 39.48 54.93 -60.64
C ARG A 1056 38.35 55.67 -59.95
N ALA A 1057 37.28 54.96 -59.57
CA ALA A 1057 36.17 55.52 -58.84
C ALA A 1057 36.55 55.97 -57.41
N ALA A 1058 37.52 55.30 -56.78
CA ALA A 1058 38.07 55.69 -55.48
C ALA A 1058 38.86 57.00 -55.55
N HIS A 1059 39.54 57.26 -56.67
CA HIS A 1059 40.28 58.50 -56.92
C HIS A 1059 39.39 59.76 -56.83
N ASN A 1060 38.12 59.64 -57.22
CA ASN A 1060 37.14 60.73 -57.19
C ASN A 1060 36.75 61.16 -55.76
N ASP A 1061 36.96 60.30 -54.76
CA ASP A 1061 36.52 60.51 -53.37
C ASP A 1061 37.66 60.99 -52.45
N THR A 1062 38.75 61.51 -53.03
CA THR A 1062 39.96 61.96 -52.28
C THR A 1062 39.86 63.37 -51.71
N GLY A 1063 38.72 64.04 -51.92
CA GLY A 1063 38.43 65.38 -51.44
C GLY A 1063 37.68 65.34 -50.10
N GLY A 1064 38.42 65.41 -48.99
CA GLY A 1064 37.97 65.91 -47.67
C GLY A 1064 36.86 65.16 -46.93
N ASP A 1065 35.69 65.02 -47.55
CA ASP A 1065 34.40 64.79 -46.90
C ASP A 1065 33.82 63.37 -47.14
N CYS A 1066 34.57 62.47 -47.80
CA CYS A 1066 34.10 61.12 -48.17
C CYS A 1066 35.19 60.01 -48.08
N SER A 1067 36.12 60.14 -47.11
CA SER A 1067 37.24 59.21 -46.91
C SER A 1067 36.81 57.74 -46.74
N GLU A 1068 35.66 57.50 -46.13
CA GLU A 1068 35.06 56.17 -45.95
C GLU A 1068 34.69 55.51 -47.29
N TRP A 1069 34.18 56.30 -48.25
CA TRP A 1069 33.82 55.81 -49.57
C TRP A 1069 35.06 55.51 -50.42
N CYS A 1070 36.10 56.33 -50.29
CA CYS A 1070 37.40 56.07 -50.90
C CYS A 1070 37.96 54.71 -50.41
N LEU A 1071 37.98 54.48 -49.09
CA LEU A 1071 38.48 53.23 -48.50
C LEU A 1071 37.62 52.01 -48.87
N PHE A 1072 36.29 52.15 -48.96
CA PHE A 1072 35.40 51.09 -49.41
C PHE A 1072 35.66 50.69 -50.88
N LYS A 1073 35.78 51.69 -51.77
CA LYS A 1073 36.09 51.44 -53.17
C LYS A 1073 37.48 50.83 -53.36
N VAL A 1074 38.45 51.23 -52.53
CA VAL A 1074 39.79 50.59 -52.46
C VAL A 1074 39.68 49.11 -52.05
N HIS A 1075 38.86 48.77 -51.05
CA HIS A 1075 38.61 47.37 -50.67
C HIS A 1075 38.07 46.57 -51.87
N GLN A 1076 37.06 47.10 -52.54
CA GLN A 1076 36.41 46.46 -53.69
C GLN A 1076 37.37 46.24 -54.87
N ALA A 1077 38.25 47.21 -55.15
CA ALA A 1077 39.27 47.09 -56.19
C ALA A 1077 40.26 45.95 -55.88
N VAL A 1078 40.74 45.87 -54.64
CA VAL A 1078 41.73 44.86 -54.21
C VAL A 1078 41.13 43.45 -54.21
N GLU A 1079 39.89 43.29 -53.74
CA GLU A 1079 39.17 42.03 -53.74
C GLU A 1079 39.03 41.45 -55.15
N LYS A 1080 38.50 42.25 -56.09
CA LYS A 1080 38.27 41.83 -57.47
C LYS A 1080 39.58 41.51 -58.20
N ALA A 1081 40.65 42.25 -57.92
CA ALA A 1081 41.96 41.96 -58.49
C ALA A 1081 42.51 40.59 -58.03
N LEU A 1082 42.38 40.25 -56.75
CA LEU A 1082 42.82 38.94 -56.24
C LEU A 1082 42.01 37.78 -56.83
N ILE A 1083 40.69 37.96 -56.99
CA ILE A 1083 39.82 36.97 -57.65
C ILE A 1083 40.25 36.73 -59.10
N ALA A 1084 40.61 37.79 -59.82
CA ALA A 1084 41.08 37.70 -61.20
C ALA A 1084 42.33 36.81 -61.34
N ALA A 1085 43.25 36.83 -60.36
CA ALA A 1085 44.41 35.95 -60.34
C ALA A 1085 44.05 34.46 -60.14
N MET A 1086 42.94 34.14 -59.46
CA MET A 1086 42.48 32.76 -59.26
C MET A 1086 41.91 32.14 -60.54
N TYR A 1087 41.07 32.88 -61.28
CA TYR A 1087 40.53 32.44 -62.56
C TYR A 1087 41.63 32.08 -63.58
N ARG A 1088 42.73 32.84 -63.57
CA ARG A 1088 43.90 32.58 -64.42
C ARG A 1088 44.56 31.22 -64.14
N ARG A 1089 44.46 30.69 -62.92
CA ARG A 1089 45.16 29.47 -62.49
C ARG A 1089 44.28 28.22 -62.59
N SER A 1090 43.07 28.24 -62.04
CA SER A 1090 42.21 27.05 -61.94
C SER A 1090 40.91 27.14 -62.74
N GLY A 1091 40.48 28.35 -63.13
CA GLY A 1091 39.20 28.57 -63.80
C GLY A 1091 38.01 28.76 -62.86
N ASP A 1092 38.25 28.77 -61.54
CA ASP A 1092 37.19 28.79 -60.51
C ASP A 1092 37.04 30.15 -59.81
N HIS A 1093 35.84 30.39 -59.27
CA HIS A 1093 35.51 31.53 -58.41
C HIS A 1093 35.66 31.17 -56.92
N PRO A 1094 36.30 31.99 -56.08
CA PRO A 1094 36.36 31.74 -54.63
C PRO A 1094 35.01 32.01 -53.95
N LYS A 1095 34.64 31.19 -52.96
CA LYS A 1095 33.44 31.40 -52.13
C LYS A 1095 33.79 32.19 -50.86
N ASN A 1096 33.14 33.34 -50.65
CA ASN A 1096 33.12 34.16 -49.42
C ASN A 1096 34.45 34.25 -48.63
N CYS A 1097 35.53 34.69 -49.29
CA CYS A 1097 36.84 34.88 -48.66
C CYS A 1097 37.15 36.37 -48.46
N SER A 1098 37.70 36.75 -47.30
CA SER A 1098 38.19 38.12 -47.08
C SER A 1098 39.43 38.42 -47.93
N ILE A 1099 39.70 39.70 -48.21
CA ILE A 1099 40.87 40.14 -49.00
C ILE A 1099 42.20 39.63 -48.43
N THR A 1100 42.31 39.45 -47.12
CA THR A 1100 43.49 38.88 -46.46
C THR A 1100 43.68 37.39 -46.79
N SER A 1101 42.60 36.60 -46.78
CA SER A 1101 42.64 35.19 -47.15
C SER A 1101 42.94 35.00 -48.63
N LEU A 1102 42.30 35.80 -49.49
CA LEU A 1102 42.57 35.82 -50.92
C LEU A 1102 44.04 36.16 -51.22
N ALA A 1103 44.61 37.17 -50.56
CA ALA A 1103 46.01 37.51 -50.72
C ALA A 1103 46.96 36.39 -50.25
N GLN A 1104 46.60 35.67 -49.19
CA GLN A 1104 47.35 34.51 -48.71
C GLN A 1104 47.34 33.34 -49.70
N GLN A 1105 46.21 33.09 -50.38
CA GLN A 1105 46.12 32.04 -51.39
C GLN A 1105 46.90 32.44 -52.65
N VAL A 1106 46.68 33.65 -53.14
CA VAL A 1106 47.32 34.19 -54.35
C VAL A 1106 48.84 34.33 -54.19
N SER A 1107 49.35 34.54 -52.97
CA SER A 1107 50.80 34.63 -52.73
C SER A 1107 51.59 33.40 -53.15
N HIS A 1108 50.95 32.22 -53.22
CA HIS A 1108 51.56 30.96 -53.65
C HIS A 1108 51.59 30.80 -55.18
N TYR A 1109 50.91 31.66 -55.94
CA TYR A 1109 50.74 31.48 -57.39
C TYR A 1109 51.91 32.02 -58.21
N SER A 1110 52.65 32.99 -57.67
CA SER A 1110 53.84 33.55 -58.29
C SER A 1110 54.78 34.14 -57.25
N ALA A 1111 56.09 34.07 -57.49
CA ALA A 1111 57.09 34.67 -56.61
C ALA A 1111 56.90 36.20 -56.45
N GLN A 1112 56.32 36.88 -57.44
CA GLN A 1112 56.02 38.32 -57.37
C GLN A 1112 54.92 38.66 -56.34
N PHE A 1113 54.12 37.67 -55.93
CA PHE A 1113 52.99 37.83 -55.01
C PHE A 1113 53.31 37.54 -53.55
N THR A 1114 54.54 37.17 -53.23
CA THR A 1114 54.99 36.88 -51.86
C THR A 1114 54.77 38.07 -50.90
N SER A 1115 54.77 39.31 -51.42
CA SER A 1115 54.53 40.53 -50.64
C SER A 1115 53.06 40.90 -50.46
N LEU A 1116 52.13 40.29 -51.21
CA LEU A 1116 50.70 40.67 -51.21
C LEU A 1116 50.03 40.57 -49.84
N PRO A 1117 50.24 39.52 -49.02
CA PRO A 1117 49.61 39.45 -47.69
C PRO A 1117 50.04 40.60 -46.77
N ASN A 1118 51.29 41.06 -46.88
CA ASN A 1118 51.79 42.21 -46.13
C ASN A 1118 51.17 43.52 -46.66
N THR A 1119 51.05 43.67 -47.98
CA THR A 1119 50.43 44.85 -48.61
C THR A 1119 48.95 44.98 -48.25
N VAL A 1120 48.18 43.89 -48.27
CA VAL A 1120 46.76 43.89 -47.87
C VAL A 1120 46.58 44.17 -46.38
N ARG A 1121 47.52 43.71 -45.52
CA ARG A 1121 47.52 44.07 -44.10
C ARG A 1121 47.70 45.58 -43.90
N GLN A 1122 48.66 46.19 -44.59
CA GLN A 1122 48.87 47.65 -44.54
C GLN A 1122 47.62 48.43 -44.98
N LEU A 1123 46.93 47.98 -46.01
CA LEU A 1123 45.66 48.57 -46.43
C LEU A 1123 44.59 48.49 -45.32
N THR A 1124 44.49 47.33 -44.65
CA THR A 1124 43.55 47.13 -43.54
C THR A 1124 43.88 48.04 -42.36
N GLU A 1125 45.16 48.24 -42.04
CA GLU A 1125 45.65 49.15 -40.98
C GLU A 1125 45.33 50.62 -41.28
N LEU A 1126 45.25 51.00 -42.56
CA LEU A 1126 44.81 52.33 -43.01
C LEU A 1126 43.29 52.52 -42.99
N GLY A 1127 42.52 51.49 -42.64
CA GLY A 1127 41.06 51.54 -42.52
C GLY A 1127 40.29 50.96 -43.70
N VAL A 1128 40.96 50.28 -44.65
CA VAL A 1128 40.30 49.58 -45.76
C VAL A 1128 39.58 48.33 -45.24
N ASP A 1129 38.24 48.35 -45.27
CA ASP A 1129 37.39 47.26 -44.79
C ASP A 1129 36.02 47.30 -45.49
N GLY A 1130 35.45 46.15 -45.80
CA GLY A 1130 34.17 46.05 -46.51
C GLY A 1130 32.93 46.39 -45.67
N GLN A 1131 33.01 46.41 -44.34
CA GLN A 1131 31.88 46.65 -43.43
C GLN A 1131 32.07 47.92 -42.58
N LYS A 1132 33.26 48.13 -42.00
CA LYS A 1132 33.56 49.27 -41.13
C LYS A 1132 33.47 50.61 -41.86
N THR A 1133 33.73 50.65 -43.16
CA THR A 1133 33.61 51.88 -43.96
C THR A 1133 32.16 52.27 -44.25
N GLN A 1134 31.19 51.38 -44.02
CA GLN A 1134 29.79 51.57 -44.44
C GLN A 1134 28.81 51.74 -43.26
N TYR A 1135 28.99 51.00 -42.17
CA TYR A 1135 27.95 50.87 -41.14
C TYR A 1135 28.31 51.51 -39.80
N PRO A 1136 27.46 52.38 -39.22
CA PRO A 1136 27.71 53.03 -37.92
C PRO A 1136 27.86 52.09 -36.72
N ASN A 1137 27.26 50.90 -36.72
CA ASN A 1137 27.34 49.94 -35.60
C ASN A 1137 28.74 49.33 -35.41
N TYR A 1138 29.64 49.48 -36.38
CA TYR A 1138 31.05 49.10 -36.23
C TYR A 1138 31.91 50.21 -35.60
N HIS A 1139 31.30 51.34 -35.24
CA HIS A 1139 31.94 52.46 -34.56
C HIS A 1139 31.23 52.74 -33.22
N PRO A 1140 31.95 53.24 -32.20
CA PRO A 1140 31.33 53.59 -30.94
C PRO A 1140 30.37 54.78 -31.10
N PHE A 1141 29.18 54.70 -30.50
CA PHE A 1141 28.22 55.82 -30.51
C PHE A 1141 28.87 57.10 -29.91
N PRO A 1142 28.72 58.30 -30.52
CA PRO A 1142 27.84 58.67 -31.64
C PRO A 1142 28.56 58.74 -33.01
N HIS A 1143 29.67 58.02 -33.19
CA HIS A 1143 30.48 58.11 -34.40
C HIS A 1143 29.84 57.41 -35.59
N ILE A 1144 30.02 57.98 -36.79
CA ILE A 1144 29.60 57.42 -38.08
C ILE A 1144 30.85 57.24 -38.96
N PRO A 1145 30.85 56.30 -39.93
CA PRO A 1145 32.03 56.02 -40.77
C PRO A 1145 32.65 57.27 -41.39
N ASN A 1146 31.82 58.19 -41.89
CA ASN A 1146 32.24 59.46 -42.48
C ASN A 1146 33.18 60.31 -41.60
N LYS A 1147 33.08 60.19 -40.27
CA LYS A 1147 33.91 60.97 -39.32
C LYS A 1147 35.09 60.19 -38.74
N GLN A 1148 35.36 58.97 -39.19
CA GLN A 1148 36.32 58.07 -38.55
C GLN A 1148 37.62 57.86 -39.34
N PHE A 1149 37.64 58.22 -40.61
CA PHE A 1149 38.80 58.00 -41.48
C PHE A 1149 39.43 59.31 -41.90
N SER A 1150 40.75 59.43 -41.73
CA SER A 1150 41.50 60.61 -42.16
C SER A 1150 41.70 60.60 -43.68
N VAL A 1151 41.74 61.80 -44.26
CA VAL A 1151 42.00 61.99 -45.69
C VAL A 1151 43.39 61.44 -46.07
N ASP A 1152 44.37 61.55 -45.18
CA ASP A 1152 45.73 61.07 -45.40
C ASP A 1152 45.78 59.53 -45.45
N ASN A 1153 44.98 58.84 -44.64
CA ASN A 1153 44.86 57.39 -44.67
C ASN A 1153 44.20 56.92 -45.97
N ALA A 1154 43.13 57.59 -46.40
CA ALA A 1154 42.44 57.28 -47.66
C ALA A 1154 43.36 57.45 -48.88
N ARG A 1155 44.15 58.54 -48.93
CA ARG A 1155 45.14 58.77 -50.00
C ARG A 1155 46.26 57.71 -49.98
N SER A 1156 46.75 57.36 -48.80
CA SER A 1156 47.80 56.35 -48.66
C SER A 1156 47.30 54.96 -49.06
N ALA A 1157 46.07 54.60 -48.69
CA ALA A 1157 45.46 53.33 -49.07
C ALA A 1157 45.25 53.22 -50.58
N LEU A 1158 44.84 54.32 -51.22
CA LEU A 1158 44.66 54.39 -52.66
C LEU A 1158 45.98 54.18 -53.44
N ASP A 1159 47.08 54.81 -53.01
CA ASP A 1159 48.40 54.63 -53.64
C ASP A 1159 48.91 53.18 -53.50
N ILE A 1160 48.74 52.58 -52.31
CA ILE A 1160 49.14 51.19 -52.06
C ILE A 1160 48.30 50.21 -52.88
N ALA A 1161 46.99 50.42 -52.97
CA ALA A 1161 46.10 49.55 -53.74
C ALA A 1161 46.33 49.67 -55.25
N THR A 1162 46.64 50.86 -55.76
CA THR A 1162 46.99 51.06 -57.17
C THR A 1162 48.21 50.21 -57.57
N LYS A 1163 49.26 50.23 -56.75
CA LYS A 1163 50.47 49.41 -56.94
C LYS A 1163 50.21 47.89 -56.82
N LEU A 1164 49.21 47.49 -56.03
CA LEU A 1164 48.80 46.08 -55.92
C LEU A 1164 48.11 45.61 -57.21
N LEU A 1165 47.22 46.42 -57.77
CA LEU A 1165 46.51 46.11 -59.01
C LEU A 1165 47.48 45.98 -60.19
N GLU A 1166 48.45 46.88 -60.31
CA GLU A 1166 49.51 46.81 -61.35
C GLU A 1166 50.27 45.47 -61.31
N LYS A 1167 50.65 44.99 -60.12
CA LYS A 1167 51.32 43.69 -59.96
C LYS A 1167 50.46 42.50 -60.40
N ILE A 1168 49.14 42.61 -60.20
CA ILE A 1168 48.19 41.56 -60.60
C ILE A 1168 47.94 41.60 -62.10
N GLU A 1169 47.91 42.79 -62.70
CA GLU A 1169 47.81 42.99 -64.15
C GLU A 1169 48.96 42.29 -64.90
N GLU A 1170 50.19 42.43 -64.38
CA GLU A 1170 51.39 41.77 -64.91
C GLU A 1170 51.30 40.23 -64.90
N TYR A 1171 50.52 39.63 -63.98
CA TYR A 1171 50.35 38.17 -63.89
C TYR A 1171 49.24 37.63 -64.80
N ILE A 1172 48.17 38.42 -64.97
CA ILE A 1172 46.99 38.03 -65.75
C ILE A 1172 47.26 38.13 -67.25
N SER A 1173 48.05 39.14 -67.64
CA SER A 1173 48.63 39.30 -68.99
C SER A 1173 49.37 38.02 -69.40
#